data_AF-A0A9C6TYY3-F1
#
_entry.id   AF-A0A9C6TYY3-F1
#
_cell.length_a   1.000
_cell.length_b   1.000
_cell.length_c   1.000
_cell.angle_alpha   90.00
_cell.angle_beta   90.00
_cell.angle_gamma   90.00
#
_symmetry.space_group_name_H-M   'P 1'
#
loop_
_entity.id
_entity.type
_entity.pdbx_description
1 polymer ?
#
loop_
_entity_poly.entity_id
_entity_poly.type
_entity_poly.pdbx_seq_one_letter_code
_entity_poly.pdbx_strand_id
1 'polypeptide(L)'
;MMQGTSLIKVRPRRHYYRVLALSQDLKHVSWTPGRPRSCAPLGPWLPKVTRSLLCVGRMIAVEDIREVRCGRTTKVHRDSRMPAGYPDDWAFSVVYGDDLRTLDLIAHSAEDARTWVAGLCALIGDPNPAAGGGLREQWLSNAFHKEAARCGGRLGAESAARLAARLMTAKKAAAPADQPPPPPQHQRGRTPPAQAAQERIAQKLAENGRRRSIESAEFIETYKQVVTRPEVYFLLLRFSHKEYMTAEDLKAFLETEQGDRAVELAECEEIINRSEPSPEAREQGVLLVDGFSHFLESDECLIAPPADKTSTQLNLPLSHYYISSAHDAYVPDDPAANTASMDAIVRALAQPCRYVKLDLHDGVAGPVVCRNATCASRLPASDVLRLIRELAFVVSQCPLLLHLSVRCSPPQQRSLAALLRAELGEKLLLPQEAKDPAQLEVQTILGRILLVGKRLPSACHEEMGSVQDEDDVQGAGPGVVVRELSDLFALDPRSCHAVDAAPGHAPGRLCSLSDSLASKMSRLRPEDMIAHCRNSLTRVFPNHERTGAANFNPQDAWNAGCQIVAVNLQTPGQHMDVYEGRFRTNGGTGLAPKPSIMCDGLPFPAADPRNGLPGTSPLVLRITVISGQNLPRPRGCDARGTAIDPYVAVQVFGVQVDNNEKKTRTVSNEGDCPVFEETFEMVIFLPELALLRFVVLDDEYIGDPFIGQFTVPLHCLSRGYRVVRLLNAAGEPLDGACLFVHIEMWHRRGRQNSKKRYKKEKLDLRTVGISSVDDLVKSNERSLRAMVELRSETDLAMSALRCECGVSDGASMQHCLRVITHRIQRTRSVRKVYIQEVDGSPMLRLEADTLSENMTRCLCTLDRACEQLASVRRLHDSTAAPVLDLCAQLEDKARDFPNLALGLGLKGAKFTKASDNLAWNVRVIRGALRQLGEVKEEAEKGLWVIRRSAKAISRLSGQRPAAQVSAQPQPPPLSRTSSATTKHPGPTGSGSDPDSLGHGGRLSPQSNSSTSRSPAASPCGTASGGVSPTIGEMRGVSPRPPVRGILKQQSSPQPCDQPA
;
A
#
# COMPACT_ATOMS: atom_id res chain seq x y z
N MET A 1 -11.15 -24.89 -22.55
CA MET A 1 -9.98 -25.07 -23.46
C MET A 1 -10.26 -26.01 -24.64
N MET A 2 -10.39 -27.34 -24.46
CA MET A 2 -10.50 -28.29 -25.60
C MET A 2 -11.70 -28.04 -26.53
N GLN A 3 -12.87 -27.71 -25.97
CA GLN A 3 -14.09 -27.40 -26.76
C GLN A 3 -13.99 -26.11 -27.60
N GLY A 4 -12.93 -25.31 -27.39
CA GLY A 4 -12.73 -24.01 -28.02
C GLY A 4 -13.28 -22.85 -27.18
N THR A 5 -12.52 -21.74 -27.12
CA THR A 5 -12.92 -20.48 -26.50
C THR A 5 -12.77 -19.35 -27.53
N SER A 6 -13.77 -18.46 -27.60
CA SER A 6 -13.70 -17.25 -28.44
C SER A 6 -12.80 -16.22 -27.75
N LEU A 7 -11.75 -15.73 -28.41
CA LEU A 7 -10.81 -14.74 -27.88
C LEU A 7 -10.50 -13.68 -28.95
N ILE A 8 -10.15 -12.47 -28.51
CA ILE A 8 -9.72 -11.36 -29.36
C ILE A 8 -8.19 -11.39 -29.47
N LYS A 9 -7.68 -11.75 -30.65
CA LYS A 9 -6.24 -11.69 -30.96
C LYS A 9 -5.84 -10.27 -31.32
N VAL A 10 -4.91 -9.69 -30.56
CA VAL A 10 -4.43 -8.31 -30.70
C VAL A 10 -3.22 -8.25 -31.64
N ARG A 11 -3.16 -7.21 -32.47
CA ARG A 11 -1.98 -6.79 -33.24
C ARG A 11 -1.91 -5.25 -33.24
N PRO A 12 -0.73 -4.62 -33.46
CA PRO A 12 -0.51 -3.18 -33.22
C PRO A 12 -1.44 -2.17 -33.91
N ARG A 13 -2.24 -2.59 -34.90
CA ARG A 13 -3.24 -1.75 -35.59
C ARG A 13 -4.59 -2.45 -35.87
N ARG A 14 -4.79 -3.71 -35.42
CA ARG A 14 -5.95 -4.55 -35.79
C ARG A 14 -6.26 -5.59 -34.71
N HIS A 15 -7.55 -5.88 -34.54
CA HIS A 15 -8.05 -6.88 -33.59
C HIS A 15 -8.83 -7.96 -34.36
N TYR A 16 -8.71 -9.22 -33.94
CA TYR A 16 -9.22 -10.37 -34.68
C TYR A 16 -9.90 -11.37 -33.75
N TYR A 17 -11.22 -11.53 -33.86
CA TYR A 17 -11.95 -12.61 -33.18
C TYR A 17 -11.49 -13.98 -33.71
N ARG A 18 -11.07 -14.86 -32.81
CA ARG A 18 -10.57 -16.21 -33.10
C ARG A 18 -11.14 -17.20 -32.10
N VAL A 19 -11.42 -18.42 -32.53
CA VAL A 19 -11.65 -19.52 -31.60
C VAL A 19 -10.29 -20.19 -31.37
N LEU A 20 -9.80 -20.15 -30.13
CA LEU A 20 -8.62 -20.93 -29.71
C LEU A 20 -9.08 -22.26 -29.13
N ALA A 21 -8.42 -23.36 -29.51
CA ALA A 21 -8.70 -24.69 -28.99
C ALA A 21 -7.40 -25.45 -28.71
N LEU A 22 -7.38 -26.17 -27.59
CA LEU A 22 -6.36 -27.15 -27.25
C LEU A 22 -6.71 -28.50 -27.90
N SER A 23 -5.73 -29.21 -28.46
CA SER A 23 -5.93 -30.53 -29.05
C SER A 23 -6.28 -31.60 -28.01
N GLN A 24 -6.91 -32.69 -28.44
CA GLN A 24 -7.34 -33.79 -27.55
C GLN A 24 -6.17 -34.56 -26.90
N ASP A 25 -4.99 -34.54 -27.54
CA ASP A 25 -3.74 -35.08 -26.99
C ASP A 25 -2.98 -34.07 -26.11
N LEU A 26 -3.56 -32.88 -25.89
CA LEU A 26 -3.03 -31.76 -25.10
C LEU A 26 -1.71 -31.15 -25.63
N LYS A 27 -1.19 -31.58 -26.79
CA LYS A 27 0.12 -31.16 -27.32
C LYS A 27 0.11 -29.86 -28.13
N HIS A 28 -1.04 -29.40 -28.61
CA HIS A 28 -1.10 -28.28 -29.55
C HIS A 28 -2.22 -27.28 -29.24
N VAL A 29 -1.87 -25.99 -29.23
CA VAL A 29 -2.84 -24.88 -29.24
C VAL A 29 -3.04 -24.44 -30.69
N SER A 30 -4.29 -24.41 -31.14
CA SER A 30 -4.67 -24.00 -32.50
C SER A 30 -5.64 -22.81 -32.45
N TRP A 31 -5.74 -22.03 -33.54
CA TRP A 31 -6.80 -21.02 -33.67
C TRP A 31 -7.39 -20.87 -35.07
N THR A 32 -8.71 -20.75 -35.14
CA THR A 32 -9.46 -20.54 -36.39
C THR A 32 -10.15 -19.17 -36.41
N PRO A 33 -10.51 -18.62 -37.59
CA PRO A 33 -11.34 -17.41 -37.68
C PRO A 33 -12.71 -17.60 -37.04
N GLY A 34 -13.10 -16.73 -36.11
CA GLY A 34 -14.47 -16.69 -35.60
C GLY A 34 -15.44 -16.16 -36.64
N ARG A 35 -16.70 -16.61 -36.62
CA ARG A 35 -17.77 -16.08 -37.50
C ARG A 35 -18.07 -14.61 -37.13
N PRO A 36 -18.34 -13.72 -38.10
CA PRO A 36 -18.84 -12.36 -37.81
C PRO A 36 -20.17 -12.39 -37.05
N ARG A 37 -20.39 -11.39 -36.18
CA ARG A 37 -21.53 -11.31 -35.25
C ARG A 37 -22.83 -10.82 -35.89
N SER A 38 -23.04 -11.10 -37.19
CA SER A 38 -24.11 -10.52 -38.03
C SER A 38 -25.06 -11.56 -38.65
N CYS A 39 -25.08 -12.79 -38.12
CA CYS A 39 -26.04 -13.82 -38.51
C CYS A 39 -26.88 -14.23 -37.30
N ALA A 40 -28.16 -13.88 -37.32
CA ALA A 40 -29.17 -14.44 -36.41
C ALA A 40 -29.41 -15.94 -36.72
N PRO A 41 -29.92 -16.74 -35.76
CA PRO A 41 -30.21 -18.14 -36.01
C PRO A 41 -31.42 -18.32 -36.93
N LEU A 42 -31.17 -18.61 -38.21
CA LEU A 42 -32.17 -19.18 -39.11
C LEU A 42 -32.25 -20.70 -38.93
N GLY A 43 -33.44 -21.26 -39.17
CA GLY A 43 -33.85 -22.59 -38.72
C GLY A 43 -33.17 -23.81 -39.38
N PRO A 44 -33.44 -25.02 -38.88
CA PRO A 44 -32.62 -26.21 -39.12
C PRO A 44 -32.98 -26.98 -40.42
N TRP A 45 -32.81 -26.38 -41.60
CA TRP A 45 -32.95 -27.09 -42.89
C TRP A 45 -31.88 -26.72 -43.92
N LEU A 46 -31.52 -27.74 -44.73
CA LEU A 46 -30.58 -27.72 -45.86
C LEU A 46 -29.07 -27.57 -45.52
N PRO A 47 -28.14 -28.05 -46.38
CA PRO A 47 -27.39 -29.25 -45.98
C PRO A 47 -25.87 -29.10 -45.96
N LYS A 48 -25.18 -30.24 -45.73
CA LYS A 48 -23.72 -30.40 -45.56
C LYS A 48 -22.90 -29.90 -46.76
N VAL A 49 -22.59 -28.60 -46.82
CA VAL A 49 -21.60 -28.05 -47.77
C VAL A 49 -20.19 -28.44 -47.33
N THR A 50 -19.63 -29.39 -48.09
CA THR A 50 -18.22 -29.75 -48.30
C THR A 50 -17.13 -29.24 -47.34
N ARG A 51 -16.43 -30.25 -46.79
CA ARG A 51 -15.12 -30.24 -46.13
C ARG A 51 -14.03 -29.54 -46.96
N SER A 52 -13.98 -28.20 -46.92
CA SER A 52 -12.81 -27.39 -47.30
C SER A 52 -12.04 -27.06 -46.01
N LEU A 53 -11.03 -27.81 -45.56
CA LEU A 53 -9.70 -27.99 -46.15
C LEU A 53 -9.00 -26.67 -46.52
N LEU A 54 -7.72 -26.55 -46.16
CA LEU A 54 -6.84 -25.39 -46.39
C LEU A 54 -7.20 -24.07 -45.67
N CYS A 55 -7.85 -24.16 -44.51
CA CYS A 55 -7.68 -23.19 -43.42
C CYS A 55 -7.11 -23.89 -42.16
N VAL A 56 -5.89 -24.42 -42.28
CA VAL A 56 -5.14 -24.90 -41.11
C VAL A 56 -4.86 -23.71 -40.20
N GLY A 57 -5.61 -23.62 -39.10
CA GLY A 57 -5.36 -22.65 -38.06
C GLY A 57 -3.94 -22.84 -37.54
N ARG A 58 -3.09 -21.80 -37.60
CA ARG A 58 -1.68 -21.91 -37.19
C ARG A 58 -1.61 -22.51 -35.78
N MET A 59 -0.86 -23.59 -35.66
CA MET A 59 -0.66 -24.32 -34.41
C MET A 59 0.60 -23.79 -33.69
N ILE A 60 0.58 -23.89 -32.36
CA ILE A 60 1.73 -23.78 -31.48
C ILE A 60 1.80 -25.11 -30.73
N ALA A 61 2.96 -25.79 -30.75
CA ALA A 61 3.16 -26.94 -29.87
C ALA A 61 3.35 -26.46 -28.43
N VAL A 62 2.80 -27.18 -27.45
CA VAL A 62 2.90 -26.80 -26.04
C VAL A 62 4.36 -26.80 -25.57
N GLU A 63 5.18 -27.72 -26.09
CA GLU A 63 6.65 -27.75 -25.91
C GLU A 63 7.39 -26.50 -26.46
N ASP A 64 6.78 -25.75 -27.38
CA ASP A 64 7.33 -24.48 -27.88
C ASP A 64 6.96 -23.30 -26.97
N ILE A 65 5.98 -23.44 -26.07
CA ILE A 65 5.58 -22.33 -25.19
C ILE A 65 6.65 -22.13 -24.12
N ARG A 66 7.28 -20.96 -24.15
CA ARG A 66 8.38 -20.59 -23.24
C ARG A 66 7.86 -19.92 -21.97
N GLU A 67 6.76 -19.17 -22.08
CA GLU A 67 6.23 -18.31 -21.02
C GLU A 67 4.76 -17.93 -21.33
N VAL A 68 3.91 -17.79 -20.31
CA VAL A 68 2.55 -17.24 -20.42
C VAL A 68 2.41 -16.08 -19.45
N ARG A 69 1.97 -14.91 -19.93
CA ARG A 69 1.83 -13.69 -19.12
C ARG A 69 0.38 -13.29 -18.95
N CYS A 70 -0.04 -13.01 -17.73
CA CYS A 70 -1.29 -12.31 -17.44
C CYS A 70 -1.19 -10.83 -17.86
N GLY A 71 -2.32 -10.19 -18.12
CA GLY A 71 -2.42 -8.73 -18.26
C GLY A 71 -1.76 -8.14 -19.51
N ARG A 72 -1.77 -6.80 -19.59
CA ARG A 72 -1.26 -6.02 -20.74
C ARG A 72 0.26 -5.81 -20.71
N THR A 73 0.97 -6.90 -20.45
CA THR A 73 2.42 -6.94 -20.22
C THR A 73 3.29 -6.77 -21.47
N THR A 74 2.76 -6.99 -22.67
CA THR A 74 3.53 -6.87 -23.92
C THR A 74 3.41 -5.49 -24.54
N LYS A 75 4.44 -5.06 -25.29
CA LYS A 75 4.40 -3.82 -26.09
C LYS A 75 3.19 -3.77 -27.02
N VAL A 76 2.80 -4.90 -27.62
CA VAL A 76 1.62 -4.99 -28.50
C VAL A 76 0.33 -4.60 -27.76
N HIS A 77 0.15 -5.04 -26.52
CA HIS A 77 -0.98 -4.59 -25.69
C HIS A 77 -0.82 -3.12 -25.27
N ARG A 78 0.34 -2.72 -24.73
CA ARG A 78 0.61 -1.34 -24.24
C ARG A 78 0.47 -0.25 -25.33
N ASP A 79 0.90 -0.53 -26.57
CA ASP A 79 0.82 0.41 -27.70
C ASP A 79 -0.54 0.39 -28.42
N SER A 80 -1.37 -0.63 -28.20
CA SER A 80 -2.62 -0.79 -28.94
C SER A 80 -3.67 0.23 -28.50
N ARG A 81 -4.25 0.96 -29.48
CA ARG A 81 -5.43 1.83 -29.27
C ARG A 81 -6.71 0.99 -29.10
N MET A 82 -6.79 0.25 -28.00
CA MET A 82 -8.02 -0.41 -27.57
C MET A 82 -9.12 0.61 -27.26
N PRO A 83 -10.40 0.30 -27.53
CA PRO A 83 -11.52 1.02 -26.92
C PRO A 83 -11.47 0.88 -25.40
N ALA A 84 -11.81 1.94 -24.67
CA ALA A 84 -12.07 1.86 -23.24
C ALA A 84 -13.31 0.97 -23.01
N GLY A 85 -13.18 -0.09 -22.21
CA GLY A 85 -14.26 -1.05 -21.95
C GLY A 85 -13.77 -2.46 -21.60
N TYR A 86 -12.57 -2.86 -22.04
CA TYR A 86 -11.90 -4.06 -21.56
C TYR A 86 -10.99 -3.70 -20.37
N PRO A 87 -11.10 -4.38 -19.21
CA PRO A 87 -10.13 -4.26 -18.14
C PRO A 87 -8.86 -5.10 -18.45
N ASP A 88 -7.86 -5.04 -17.58
CA ASP A 88 -6.50 -5.57 -17.83
C ASP A 88 -6.38 -7.09 -17.57
N ASP A 89 -7.09 -7.59 -16.57
CA ASP A 89 -7.25 -8.98 -16.15
C ASP A 89 -7.78 -9.91 -17.24
N TRP A 90 -8.57 -9.39 -18.19
CA TRP A 90 -9.06 -10.17 -19.34
C TRP A 90 -7.98 -10.39 -20.41
N ALA A 91 -6.86 -9.66 -20.36
CA ALA A 91 -5.76 -9.80 -21.31
C ALA A 91 -4.76 -10.88 -20.86
N PHE A 92 -4.18 -11.58 -21.82
CA PHE A 92 -2.99 -12.42 -21.60
C PHE A 92 -2.15 -12.52 -22.88
N SER A 93 -0.91 -13.00 -22.76
CA SER A 93 -0.03 -13.23 -23.90
C SER A 93 0.74 -14.54 -23.74
N VAL A 94 0.69 -15.38 -24.79
CA VAL A 94 1.48 -16.62 -24.88
C VAL A 94 2.76 -16.33 -25.65
N VAL A 95 3.92 -16.69 -25.08
CA VAL A 95 5.26 -16.48 -25.65
C VAL A 95 5.82 -17.82 -26.08
N TYR A 96 6.19 -17.96 -27.36
CA TYR A 96 6.51 -19.27 -27.95
C TYR A 96 7.66 -19.24 -28.98
N GLY A 97 8.32 -20.39 -29.10
CA GLY A 97 9.54 -20.60 -29.88
C GLY A 97 10.76 -19.91 -29.29
N ASP A 98 11.95 -20.28 -29.76
CA ASP A 98 13.22 -19.67 -29.31
C ASP A 98 13.37 -18.21 -29.77
N ASP A 99 12.55 -17.79 -30.74
CA ASP A 99 12.33 -16.39 -31.13
C ASP A 99 11.58 -15.54 -30.08
N LEU A 100 11.00 -16.14 -29.04
CA LEU A 100 10.14 -15.49 -28.04
C LEU A 100 8.98 -14.69 -28.69
N ARG A 101 8.28 -15.30 -29.66
CA ARG A 101 7.18 -14.66 -30.42
C ARG A 101 5.94 -14.51 -29.54
N THR A 102 5.25 -13.38 -29.62
CA THR A 102 4.01 -13.15 -28.84
C THR A 102 2.72 -13.49 -29.60
N LEU A 103 1.82 -14.15 -28.87
CA LEU A 103 0.42 -14.33 -29.18
C LEU A 103 -0.42 -13.56 -28.14
N ASP A 104 -0.72 -12.31 -28.47
CA ASP A 104 -1.43 -11.37 -27.62
C ASP A 104 -2.95 -11.55 -27.75
N LEU A 105 -3.63 -11.77 -26.62
CA LEU A 105 -5.02 -12.22 -26.51
C LEU A 105 -5.81 -11.42 -25.47
N ILE A 106 -7.12 -11.30 -25.67
CA ILE A 106 -8.09 -10.77 -24.69
C ILE A 106 -9.32 -11.70 -24.69
N ALA A 107 -9.79 -12.07 -23.50
CA ALA A 107 -10.97 -12.89 -23.27
C ALA A 107 -12.28 -12.07 -23.20
N HIS A 108 -13.42 -12.75 -23.05
CA HIS A 108 -14.71 -12.10 -22.75
C HIS A 108 -15.05 -12.09 -21.24
N SER A 109 -14.24 -12.76 -20.42
CA SER A 109 -14.28 -12.69 -18.95
C SER A 109 -12.87 -12.88 -18.37
N ALA A 110 -12.69 -12.50 -17.10
CA ALA A 110 -11.46 -12.75 -16.35
C ALA A 110 -11.23 -14.26 -16.12
N GLU A 111 -12.32 -15.01 -15.94
CA GLU A 111 -12.34 -16.46 -15.76
C GLU A 111 -11.82 -17.21 -17.00
N ASP A 112 -12.24 -16.82 -18.22
CA ASP A 112 -11.71 -17.37 -19.47
C ASP A 112 -10.18 -17.14 -19.53
N ALA A 113 -9.72 -15.92 -19.20
CA ALA A 113 -8.30 -15.57 -19.21
C ALA A 113 -7.51 -16.41 -18.19
N ARG A 114 -7.97 -16.52 -16.94
CA ARG A 114 -7.36 -17.38 -15.91
C ARG A 114 -7.34 -18.84 -16.34
N THR A 115 -8.44 -19.38 -16.85
CA THR A 115 -8.55 -20.77 -17.28
C THR A 115 -7.53 -21.10 -18.37
N TRP A 116 -7.35 -20.20 -19.34
CA TRP A 116 -6.32 -20.36 -20.37
C TRP A 116 -4.90 -20.17 -19.84
N VAL A 117 -4.65 -19.21 -18.95
CA VAL A 117 -3.32 -19.02 -18.35
C VAL A 117 -2.94 -20.23 -17.50
N ALA A 118 -3.76 -20.61 -16.53
CA ALA A 118 -3.48 -21.70 -15.60
C ALA A 118 -3.38 -23.06 -16.31
N GLY A 119 -4.32 -23.36 -17.22
CA GLY A 119 -4.28 -24.60 -17.99
C GLY A 119 -3.06 -24.69 -18.91
N LEU A 120 -2.61 -23.59 -19.52
CA LEU A 120 -1.34 -23.58 -20.24
C LEU A 120 -0.14 -23.72 -19.29
N CYS A 121 -0.09 -22.98 -18.18
CA CYS A 121 1.00 -23.09 -17.19
C CYS A 121 1.17 -24.52 -16.65
N ALA A 122 0.08 -25.22 -16.33
CA ALA A 122 0.12 -26.62 -15.90
C ALA A 122 0.66 -27.56 -17.00
N LEU A 123 0.21 -27.38 -18.25
CA LEU A 123 0.71 -28.13 -19.42
C LEU A 123 2.18 -27.80 -19.79
N ILE A 124 2.74 -26.73 -19.20
CA ILE A 124 4.11 -26.24 -19.39
C ILE A 124 5.01 -26.57 -18.16
N GLY A 125 4.42 -27.22 -17.14
CA GLY A 125 5.08 -27.75 -15.95
C GLY A 125 5.89 -29.02 -16.22
N ASP A 126 6.30 -29.70 -15.15
CA ASP A 126 7.15 -30.90 -15.24
C ASP A 126 6.37 -32.10 -15.82
N PRO A 127 6.82 -32.73 -16.92
CA PRO A 127 6.19 -33.91 -17.49
C PRO A 127 6.36 -35.19 -16.66
N ASN A 128 7.08 -35.16 -15.54
CA ASN A 128 7.26 -36.29 -14.62
C ASN A 128 6.48 -36.12 -13.30
N PRO A 129 5.19 -36.50 -13.24
CA PRO A 129 4.36 -36.33 -12.03
C PRO A 129 4.78 -37.21 -10.85
N ALA A 130 5.76 -38.11 -11.00
CA ALA A 130 6.21 -39.00 -9.92
C ALA A 130 6.86 -38.25 -8.73
N ALA A 131 7.35 -37.02 -8.94
CA ALA A 131 7.80 -36.14 -7.87
C ALA A 131 6.66 -35.20 -7.45
N GLY A 132 5.95 -35.55 -6.37
CA GLY A 132 4.94 -34.72 -5.72
C GLY A 132 3.50 -34.82 -6.27
N GLY A 133 3.30 -35.35 -7.49
CA GLY A 133 1.97 -35.55 -8.07
C GLY A 133 1.14 -36.53 -7.24
N GLY A 134 -0.08 -36.11 -6.87
CA GLY A 134 -0.98 -36.93 -6.05
C GLY A 134 -0.66 -36.97 -4.55
N LEU A 135 0.37 -36.27 -4.03
CA LEU A 135 0.64 -36.22 -2.57
C LEU A 135 -0.60 -35.80 -1.77
N ARG A 136 -1.33 -34.79 -2.25
CA ARG A 136 -2.58 -34.32 -1.63
C ARG A 136 -3.65 -35.41 -1.59
N GLU A 137 -3.74 -36.25 -2.63
CA GLU A 137 -4.71 -37.34 -2.71
C GLU A 137 -4.31 -38.51 -1.81
N GLN A 138 -3.01 -38.83 -1.74
CA GLN A 138 -2.45 -39.83 -0.83
C GLN A 138 -2.67 -39.43 0.62
N TRP A 139 -2.41 -38.17 0.98
CA TRP A 139 -2.67 -37.62 2.32
C TRP A 139 -4.15 -37.70 2.70
N LEU A 140 -5.06 -37.22 1.83
CA LEU A 140 -6.51 -37.27 2.07
C LEU A 140 -7.03 -38.72 2.13
N SER A 141 -6.51 -39.63 1.29
CA SER A 141 -6.81 -41.06 1.33
C SER A 141 -6.32 -41.71 2.63
N ASN A 142 -5.07 -41.43 3.04
CA ASN A 142 -4.49 -41.91 4.29
C ASN A 142 -5.32 -41.43 5.50
N ALA A 143 -5.75 -40.18 5.50
CA ALA A 143 -6.62 -39.62 6.54
C ALA A 143 -8.01 -40.28 6.56
N PHE A 144 -8.62 -40.48 5.39
CA PHE A 144 -9.92 -41.17 5.25
C PHE A 144 -9.86 -42.60 5.75
N HIS A 145 -8.86 -43.40 5.33
CA HIS A 145 -8.73 -44.79 5.76
C HIS A 145 -8.42 -44.91 7.26
N LYS A 146 -7.62 -44.01 7.84
CA LYS A 146 -7.35 -43.96 9.29
C LYS A 146 -8.64 -43.70 10.10
N GLU A 147 -9.46 -42.73 9.70
CA GLU A 147 -10.72 -42.46 10.40
C GLU A 147 -11.78 -43.54 10.12
N ALA A 148 -11.84 -44.09 8.91
CA ALA A 148 -12.70 -45.21 8.58
C ALA A 148 -12.38 -46.45 9.43
N ALA A 149 -11.10 -46.78 9.65
CA ALA A 149 -10.69 -47.84 10.56
C ALA A 149 -11.18 -47.59 12.00
N ARG A 150 -11.07 -46.35 12.50
CA ARG A 150 -11.62 -45.93 13.80
C ARG A 150 -13.16 -46.07 13.88
N CYS A 151 -13.85 -45.88 12.76
CA CYS A 151 -15.31 -45.99 12.64
C CYS A 151 -15.82 -47.39 12.19
N GLY A 152 -15.03 -48.46 12.32
CA GLY A 152 -15.48 -49.82 11.99
C GLY A 152 -15.46 -50.16 10.49
N GLY A 153 -14.60 -49.51 9.73
CA GLY A 153 -14.31 -49.78 8.31
C GLY A 153 -15.13 -48.97 7.31
N ARG A 154 -16.04 -48.08 7.74
CA ARG A 154 -16.83 -47.21 6.85
C ARG A 154 -17.08 -45.83 7.48
N LEU A 155 -17.19 -44.80 6.65
CA LEU A 155 -17.56 -43.44 7.05
C LEU A 155 -18.94 -43.04 6.49
N GLY A 156 -19.78 -42.47 7.35
CA GLY A 156 -20.99 -41.74 6.96
C GLY A 156 -20.72 -40.23 6.83
N ALA A 157 -21.63 -39.50 6.18
CA ALA A 157 -21.45 -38.09 5.80
C ALA A 157 -21.04 -37.19 6.97
N GLU A 158 -21.66 -37.32 8.13
CA GLU A 158 -21.36 -36.53 9.33
C GLU A 158 -19.93 -36.74 9.85
N SER A 159 -19.42 -37.98 9.83
CA SER A 159 -18.06 -38.30 10.26
C SER A 159 -17.02 -37.96 9.18
N ALA A 160 -17.36 -38.07 7.90
CA ALA A 160 -16.53 -37.57 6.81
C ALA A 160 -16.41 -36.04 6.84
N ALA A 161 -17.50 -35.32 7.13
CA ALA A 161 -17.50 -33.88 7.32
C ALA A 161 -16.67 -33.45 8.54
N ARG A 162 -16.80 -34.15 9.69
CA ARG A 162 -15.91 -33.95 10.85
C ARG A 162 -14.44 -34.18 10.52
N LEU A 163 -14.12 -35.20 9.72
CA LEU A 163 -12.76 -35.44 9.25
C LEU A 163 -12.25 -34.26 8.40
N ALA A 164 -13.04 -33.78 7.44
CA ALA A 164 -12.68 -32.62 6.63
C ALA A 164 -12.44 -31.37 7.48
N ALA A 165 -13.33 -31.07 8.44
CA ALA A 165 -13.17 -29.94 9.36
C ALA A 165 -11.89 -30.05 10.21
N ARG A 166 -11.54 -31.27 10.67
CA ARG A 166 -10.30 -31.54 11.41
C ARG A 166 -9.05 -31.39 10.54
N LEU A 167 -9.12 -31.70 9.25
CA LEU A 167 -8.02 -31.49 8.30
C LEU A 167 -7.82 -30.01 7.96
N MET A 168 -8.90 -29.26 7.77
CA MET A 168 -8.86 -27.79 7.57
C MET A 168 -8.36 -27.01 8.78
N THR A 169 -8.48 -27.56 9.99
CA THR A 169 -8.07 -26.91 11.25
C THR A 169 -6.75 -27.44 11.82
N ALA A 170 -6.04 -28.30 11.09
CA ALA A 170 -4.81 -28.98 11.51
C ALA A 170 -3.55 -28.08 11.54
N LYS A 171 -3.67 -26.84 12.05
CA LYS A 171 -2.50 -26.04 12.44
C LYS A 171 -1.76 -26.77 13.56
N LYS A 172 -0.42 -26.82 13.49
CA LYS A 172 0.43 -27.71 14.31
C LYS A 172 0.47 -27.32 15.79
N ALA A 173 -0.55 -27.70 16.54
CA ALA A 173 -0.56 -27.72 18.00
C ALA A 173 -0.63 -29.17 18.50
N ALA A 174 0.41 -29.62 19.20
CA ALA A 174 0.44 -30.94 19.84
C ALA A 174 -0.35 -30.92 21.17
N ALA A 175 -1.66 -30.75 21.09
CA ALA A 175 -2.55 -30.99 22.22
C ALA A 175 -2.64 -32.51 22.49
N PRO A 176 -2.47 -32.99 23.73
CA PRO A 176 -2.62 -34.41 24.06
C PRO A 176 -4.07 -34.86 23.83
N ALA A 177 -4.26 -36.04 23.25
CA ALA A 177 -5.54 -36.48 22.68
C ALA A 177 -6.63 -36.89 23.71
N ASP A 178 -6.35 -36.76 25.01
CA ASP A 178 -7.13 -37.36 26.11
C ASP A 178 -8.00 -36.38 26.91
N GLN A 179 -8.11 -35.11 26.49
CA GLN A 179 -9.07 -34.16 27.12
C GLN A 179 -10.35 -34.01 26.27
N PRO A 180 -11.55 -34.17 26.87
CA PRO A 180 -12.80 -33.85 26.20
C PRO A 180 -12.92 -32.33 26.00
N PRO A 181 -13.60 -31.87 24.92
CA PRO A 181 -13.74 -30.44 24.65
C PRO A 181 -14.58 -29.75 25.74
N PRO A 182 -14.27 -28.49 26.09
CA PRO A 182 -15.08 -27.72 27.05
C PRO A 182 -16.51 -27.51 26.51
N PRO A 183 -17.52 -27.42 27.39
CA PRO A 183 -18.92 -27.28 26.98
C PRO A 183 -19.17 -25.92 26.29
N PRO A 184 -20.04 -25.85 25.27
CA PRO A 184 -20.30 -24.62 24.54
C PRO A 184 -21.04 -23.60 25.41
N GLN A 185 -20.32 -22.54 25.81
CA GLN A 185 -20.94 -21.36 26.41
C GLN A 185 -21.90 -20.71 25.39
N HIS A 186 -23.07 -20.29 25.87
CA HIS A 186 -24.19 -19.94 25.00
C HIS A 186 -24.02 -18.57 24.31
N GLN A 187 -23.43 -18.58 23.11
CA GLN A 187 -23.69 -17.55 22.11
C GLN A 187 -24.58 -18.15 21.00
N ARG A 188 -25.84 -17.72 20.94
CA ARG A 188 -26.78 -18.17 19.89
C ARG A 188 -26.43 -17.51 18.56
N GLY A 189 -26.33 -18.30 17.49
CA GLY A 189 -26.35 -17.80 16.11
C GLY A 189 -25.00 -17.58 15.41
N ARG A 190 -23.91 -18.26 15.82
CA ARG A 190 -22.65 -18.28 15.05
C ARG A 190 -22.11 -19.70 14.88
N THR A 191 -21.97 -20.15 13.63
CA THR A 191 -21.17 -21.31 13.23
C THR A 191 -19.76 -20.83 12.85
N PRO A 192 -18.68 -21.28 13.53
CA PRO A 192 -17.31 -21.00 13.10
C PRO A 192 -17.05 -21.43 11.63
N PRO A 193 -16.02 -20.87 10.95
CA PRO A 193 -15.75 -21.18 9.54
C PRO A 193 -15.59 -22.67 9.23
N ALA A 194 -14.94 -23.41 10.15
CA ALA A 194 -14.80 -24.86 10.04
C ALA A 194 -16.13 -25.61 10.14
N GLN A 195 -17.14 -25.07 10.85
CA GLN A 195 -18.49 -25.63 10.92
C GLN A 195 -19.30 -25.29 9.66
N ALA A 196 -19.20 -24.08 9.11
CA ALA A 196 -19.82 -23.74 7.83
C ALA A 196 -19.26 -24.61 6.68
N ALA A 197 -17.95 -24.84 6.65
CA ALA A 197 -17.32 -25.77 5.71
C ALA A 197 -17.70 -27.24 5.99
N GLN A 198 -17.85 -27.64 7.26
CA GLN A 198 -18.38 -28.96 7.64
C GLN A 198 -19.81 -29.16 7.15
N GLU A 199 -20.68 -28.15 7.29
CA GLU A 199 -22.07 -28.18 6.82
C GLU A 199 -22.14 -28.24 5.29
N ARG A 200 -21.37 -27.41 4.57
CA ARG A 200 -21.23 -27.47 3.09
C ARG A 200 -20.77 -28.86 2.61
N ILE A 201 -19.82 -29.49 3.30
CA ILE A 201 -19.34 -30.85 2.97
C ILE A 201 -20.38 -31.91 3.34
N ALA A 202 -21.00 -31.83 4.52
CA ALA A 202 -22.06 -32.75 4.95
C ALA A 202 -23.26 -32.71 4.01
N GLN A 203 -23.65 -31.52 3.54
CA GLN A 203 -24.73 -31.33 2.58
C GLN A 203 -24.39 -31.97 1.23
N LYS A 204 -23.24 -31.66 0.60
CA LYS A 204 -22.85 -32.29 -0.67
C LYS A 204 -22.79 -33.82 -0.58
N LEU A 205 -22.25 -34.35 0.52
CA LEU A 205 -22.20 -35.79 0.78
C LEU A 205 -23.57 -36.43 1.07
N ALA A 206 -24.55 -35.64 1.53
CA ALA A 206 -25.94 -36.07 1.72
C ALA A 206 -26.78 -35.94 0.43
N GLU A 207 -26.49 -34.98 -0.45
CA GLU A 207 -27.14 -34.80 -1.75
C GLU A 207 -26.78 -35.92 -2.74
N ASN A 208 -25.56 -36.44 -2.67
CA ASN A 208 -25.17 -37.71 -3.32
C ASN A 208 -25.86 -38.95 -2.70
N GLY A 209 -26.60 -38.79 -1.60
CA GLY A 209 -27.01 -39.80 -0.63
C GLY A 209 -28.06 -40.82 -1.07
N ARG A 210 -27.76 -41.65 -2.08
CA ARG A 210 -28.41 -42.97 -2.26
C ARG A 210 -27.71 -44.11 -1.51
N ARG A 211 -26.62 -43.83 -0.79
CA ARG A 211 -25.78 -44.82 -0.07
C ARG A 211 -25.60 -44.43 1.40
N ARG A 212 -25.47 -45.42 2.28
CA ARG A 212 -25.25 -45.24 3.73
C ARG A 212 -23.78 -45.05 4.14
N SER A 213 -22.85 -45.12 3.18
CA SER A 213 -21.41 -44.99 3.42
C SER A 213 -20.72 -44.41 2.19
N ILE A 214 -19.76 -43.52 2.43
CA ILE A 214 -18.98 -42.80 1.41
C ILE A 214 -17.75 -43.61 1.02
N GLU A 215 -17.30 -43.44 -0.22
CA GLU A 215 -16.05 -44.02 -0.72
C GLU A 215 -14.91 -42.99 -0.67
N SER A 216 -13.66 -43.43 -0.53
CA SER A 216 -12.51 -42.52 -0.35
C SER A 216 -12.35 -41.54 -1.51
N ALA A 217 -12.68 -41.93 -2.74
CA ALA A 217 -12.62 -41.05 -3.91
C ALA A 217 -13.67 -39.93 -3.88
N GLU A 218 -14.90 -40.25 -3.44
CA GLU A 218 -15.98 -39.29 -3.25
C GLU A 218 -15.65 -38.27 -2.16
N PHE A 219 -15.03 -38.71 -1.06
CA PHE A 219 -14.52 -37.82 -0.02
C PHE A 219 -13.42 -36.89 -0.55
N ILE A 220 -12.40 -37.42 -1.24
CA ILE A 220 -11.28 -36.63 -1.79
C ILE A 220 -11.80 -35.56 -2.75
N GLU A 221 -12.69 -35.93 -3.66
CA GLU A 221 -13.23 -35.00 -4.65
C GLU A 221 -14.13 -33.93 -4.00
N THR A 222 -14.99 -34.32 -3.04
CA THR A 222 -15.82 -33.35 -2.30
C THR A 222 -14.98 -32.39 -1.45
N TYR A 223 -13.92 -32.90 -0.81
CA TYR A 223 -12.97 -32.06 -0.06
C TYR A 223 -12.28 -31.07 -1.00
N LYS A 224 -11.72 -31.54 -2.13
CA LYS A 224 -11.11 -30.67 -3.14
C LYS A 224 -12.08 -29.57 -3.60
N GLN A 225 -13.33 -29.91 -3.91
CA GLN A 225 -14.35 -28.97 -4.42
C GLN A 225 -14.87 -27.95 -3.40
N VAL A 226 -14.65 -28.14 -2.09
CA VAL A 226 -15.10 -27.18 -1.06
C VAL A 226 -13.94 -26.42 -0.43
N VAL A 227 -12.79 -27.06 -0.26
CA VAL A 227 -11.64 -26.48 0.46
C VAL A 227 -10.63 -25.79 -0.49
N THR A 228 -10.57 -26.17 -1.77
CA THR A 228 -9.60 -25.58 -2.70
C THR A 228 -10.06 -24.21 -3.19
N ARG A 229 -9.56 -23.15 -2.56
CA ARG A 229 -9.69 -21.76 -2.99
C ARG A 229 -9.07 -21.58 -4.39
N PRO A 230 -9.86 -21.33 -5.46
CA PRO A 230 -9.34 -21.32 -6.84
C PRO A 230 -8.29 -20.23 -7.07
N GLU A 231 -8.45 -19.06 -6.45
CA GLU A 231 -7.53 -17.94 -6.54
C GLU A 231 -6.16 -18.27 -5.91
N VAL A 232 -6.13 -19.04 -4.82
CA VAL A 232 -4.90 -19.50 -4.17
C VAL A 232 -4.25 -20.64 -4.96
N TYR A 233 -5.05 -21.54 -5.54
CA TYR A 233 -4.55 -22.59 -6.42
C TYR A 233 -3.89 -22.04 -7.69
N PHE A 234 -4.54 -21.08 -8.36
CA PHE A 234 -3.95 -20.39 -9.51
C PHE A 234 -2.73 -19.56 -9.13
N LEU A 235 -2.67 -19.03 -7.90
CA LEU A 235 -1.49 -18.34 -7.38
C LEU A 235 -0.30 -19.31 -7.21
N LEU A 236 -0.52 -20.49 -6.63
CA LEU A 236 0.51 -21.53 -6.50
C LEU A 236 1.03 -22.00 -7.87
N LEU A 237 0.13 -22.30 -8.81
CA LEU A 237 0.48 -22.67 -10.19
C LEU A 237 1.28 -21.57 -10.93
N ARG A 238 0.98 -20.29 -10.67
CA ARG A 238 1.66 -19.15 -11.29
C ARG A 238 3.13 -19.06 -10.89
N PHE A 239 3.50 -19.45 -9.66
CA PHE A 239 4.85 -19.28 -9.13
C PHE A 239 5.71 -20.55 -9.10
N SER A 240 5.10 -21.73 -8.97
CA SER A 240 5.79 -23.02 -9.00
C SER A 240 5.80 -23.70 -10.37
N HIS A 241 4.81 -23.40 -11.22
CA HIS A 241 4.45 -24.18 -12.43
C HIS A 241 4.15 -25.67 -12.16
N LYS A 242 3.74 -26.01 -10.93
CA LYS A 242 3.45 -27.36 -10.41
C LYS A 242 2.21 -27.31 -9.52
N GLU A 243 1.72 -28.46 -9.04
CA GLU A 243 0.65 -28.52 -8.02
C GLU A 243 1.17 -28.38 -6.56
N TYR A 244 2.48 -28.17 -6.40
CA TYR A 244 3.18 -27.97 -5.13
C TYR A 244 4.31 -26.94 -5.29
N MET A 245 4.79 -26.37 -4.18
CA MET A 245 5.83 -25.34 -4.17
C MET A 245 7.02 -25.81 -3.32
N THR A 246 8.24 -25.80 -3.89
CA THR A 246 9.47 -26.13 -3.13
C THR A 246 9.93 -24.99 -2.22
N ALA A 247 10.92 -25.21 -1.36
CA ALA A 247 11.54 -24.14 -0.57
C ALA A 247 12.13 -23.02 -1.47
N GLU A 248 12.73 -23.35 -2.61
CA GLU A 248 13.20 -22.36 -3.59
C GLU A 248 12.07 -21.60 -4.28
N ASP A 249 10.99 -22.30 -4.65
CA ASP A 249 9.82 -21.66 -5.28
C ASP A 249 9.12 -20.72 -4.28
N LEU A 250 9.00 -21.13 -3.00
CA LEU A 250 8.47 -20.31 -1.90
C LEU A 250 9.35 -19.09 -1.66
N LYS A 251 10.67 -19.27 -1.51
CA LYS A 251 11.62 -18.15 -1.41
C LYS A 251 11.44 -17.15 -2.55
N ALA A 252 11.32 -17.66 -3.78
CA ALA A 252 11.12 -16.82 -4.95
C ALA A 252 9.77 -16.08 -4.95
N PHE A 253 8.71 -16.64 -4.36
CA PHE A 253 7.43 -15.94 -4.16
C PHE A 253 7.56 -14.80 -3.13
N LEU A 254 8.21 -15.06 -1.98
CA LEU A 254 8.41 -14.08 -0.92
C LEU A 254 9.26 -12.87 -1.40
N GLU A 255 10.41 -13.16 -2.01
CA GLU A 255 11.35 -12.11 -2.48
C GLU A 255 10.84 -11.30 -3.70
N THR A 256 9.88 -11.80 -4.50
CA THR A 256 9.38 -11.05 -5.68
C THR A 256 7.99 -10.46 -5.58
N GLU A 257 7.03 -11.10 -4.89
CA GLU A 257 5.65 -10.60 -4.80
C GLU A 257 5.36 -10.01 -3.41
N GLN A 258 5.70 -10.72 -2.33
CA GLN A 258 5.48 -10.20 -0.97
C GLN A 258 6.40 -9.02 -0.64
N GLY A 259 7.58 -8.97 -1.27
CA GLY A 259 8.55 -7.89 -1.11
C GLY A 259 9.45 -8.06 0.11
N ASP A 260 9.49 -9.27 0.66
CA ASP A 260 10.26 -9.64 1.84
C ASP A 260 11.77 -9.62 1.49
N ARG A 261 12.61 -9.18 2.42
CA ARG A 261 14.02 -8.85 2.14
C ARG A 261 14.97 -9.97 2.59
N ALA A 262 15.78 -10.47 1.65
CA ALA A 262 16.91 -11.37 1.91
C ALA A 262 16.56 -12.69 2.62
N VAL A 263 15.34 -13.20 2.40
CA VAL A 263 14.81 -14.46 2.94
C VAL A 263 15.80 -15.61 2.74
N GLU A 264 16.07 -16.42 3.75
CA GLU A 264 16.95 -17.59 3.65
C GLU A 264 16.20 -18.91 3.46
N LEU A 265 16.85 -19.91 2.85
CA LEU A 265 16.17 -21.16 2.48
C LEU A 265 15.62 -21.90 3.72
N ALA A 266 16.34 -21.85 4.83
CA ALA A 266 15.92 -22.42 6.11
C ALA A 266 14.64 -21.77 6.67
N GLU A 267 14.40 -20.48 6.40
CA GLU A 267 13.17 -19.78 6.81
C GLU A 267 11.98 -20.29 5.98
N CYS A 268 12.19 -20.57 4.69
CA CYS A 268 11.19 -21.22 3.84
C CYS A 268 10.93 -22.67 4.27
N GLU A 269 11.97 -23.43 4.63
CA GLU A 269 11.84 -24.78 5.19
C GLU A 269 11.06 -24.77 6.53
N GLU A 270 11.27 -23.78 7.39
CA GLU A 270 10.49 -23.61 8.63
C GLU A 270 9.03 -23.25 8.35
N ILE A 271 8.77 -22.33 7.41
CA ILE A 271 7.40 -22.00 6.97
C ILE A 271 6.69 -23.26 6.46
N ILE A 272 7.34 -24.09 5.63
CA ILE A 272 6.77 -25.36 5.15
C ILE A 272 6.47 -26.31 6.32
N ASN A 273 7.44 -26.51 7.22
CA ASN A 273 7.29 -27.38 8.40
C ASN A 273 6.23 -26.94 9.42
N ARG A 274 5.80 -25.68 9.36
CA ARG A 274 4.78 -25.05 10.21
C ARG A 274 3.41 -24.98 9.55
N SER A 275 3.35 -24.75 8.24
CA SER A 275 2.12 -24.49 7.49
C SER A 275 1.54 -25.70 6.76
N GLU A 276 2.36 -26.65 6.31
CA GLU A 276 1.89 -27.80 5.52
C GLU A 276 1.20 -28.87 6.39
N PRO A 277 -0.08 -29.20 6.17
CA PRO A 277 -0.75 -30.22 6.97
C PRO A 277 -0.28 -31.66 6.67
N SER A 278 0.10 -32.01 5.44
CA SER A 278 0.57 -33.38 5.13
C SER A 278 1.96 -33.65 5.75
N PRO A 279 2.12 -34.73 6.54
CA PRO A 279 3.46 -35.17 6.96
C PRO A 279 4.30 -35.65 5.78
N GLU A 280 3.68 -36.34 4.80
CA GLU A 280 4.37 -36.86 3.62
C GLU A 280 4.96 -35.74 2.73
N ALA A 281 4.27 -34.60 2.64
CA ALA A 281 4.75 -33.40 1.94
C ALA A 281 5.84 -32.65 2.73
N ARG A 282 5.72 -32.57 4.07
CA ARG A 282 6.75 -31.98 4.95
C ARG A 282 8.07 -32.75 4.89
N GLU A 283 8.02 -34.09 4.90
CA GLU A 283 9.20 -34.95 4.74
C GLU A 283 9.90 -34.75 3.38
N GLN A 284 9.17 -34.31 2.35
CA GLN A 284 9.70 -33.98 1.02
C GLN A 284 10.07 -32.50 0.84
N GLY A 285 9.87 -31.65 1.86
CA GLY A 285 10.19 -30.22 1.78
C GLY A 285 9.33 -29.43 0.79
N VAL A 286 8.07 -29.83 0.57
CA VAL A 286 7.14 -29.18 -0.37
C VAL A 286 5.87 -28.68 0.30
N LEU A 287 5.36 -27.55 -0.18
CA LEU A 287 4.10 -26.93 0.24
C LEU A 287 2.99 -27.26 -0.78
N LEU A 288 1.89 -27.87 -0.32
CA LEU A 288 0.70 -28.11 -1.11
C LEU A 288 -0.24 -26.89 -1.04
N VAL A 289 -1.33 -26.90 -1.83
CA VAL A 289 -2.28 -25.77 -1.84
C VAL A 289 -2.97 -25.53 -0.48
N ASP A 290 -3.20 -26.57 0.32
CA ASP A 290 -3.76 -26.43 1.68
C ASP A 290 -2.76 -25.72 2.61
N GLY A 291 -1.49 -26.16 2.61
CA GLY A 291 -0.42 -25.51 3.37
C GLY A 291 -0.10 -24.09 2.91
N PHE A 292 -0.20 -23.82 1.61
CA PHE A 292 -0.04 -22.47 1.06
C PHE A 292 -1.22 -21.55 1.44
N SER A 293 -2.44 -22.09 1.53
CA SER A 293 -3.60 -21.35 2.06
C SER A 293 -3.38 -21.02 3.55
N HIS A 294 -2.94 -21.99 4.37
CA HIS A 294 -2.60 -21.76 5.77
C HIS A 294 -1.45 -20.76 5.96
N PHE A 295 -0.47 -20.72 5.06
CA PHE A 295 0.57 -19.70 5.04
C PHE A 295 0.00 -18.32 4.71
N LEU A 296 -0.85 -18.17 3.68
CA LEU A 296 -1.47 -16.89 3.34
C LEU A 296 -2.45 -16.38 4.43
N GLU A 297 -2.95 -17.27 5.27
CA GLU A 297 -3.83 -16.95 6.41
C GLU A 297 -3.07 -16.72 7.74
N SER A 298 -1.72 -16.79 7.71
CA SER A 298 -0.83 -16.51 8.84
C SER A 298 -0.81 -15.03 9.24
N ASP A 299 -0.16 -14.71 10.36
CA ASP A 299 -0.03 -13.33 10.83
C ASP A 299 1.00 -12.54 9.99
N GLU A 300 1.98 -13.24 9.41
CA GLU A 300 2.98 -12.72 8.48
C GLU A 300 2.35 -12.24 7.16
N CYS A 301 1.27 -12.88 6.72
CA CYS A 301 0.53 -12.47 5.53
C CYS A 301 -0.57 -11.42 5.80
N LEU A 302 -0.65 -10.83 7.01
CA LEU A 302 -1.54 -9.70 7.26
C LEU A 302 -1.14 -8.46 6.45
N ILE A 303 -2.14 -7.70 6.00
CA ILE A 303 -1.94 -6.43 5.26
C ILE A 303 -1.13 -5.40 6.07
N ALA A 304 -1.25 -5.47 7.39
CA ALA A 304 -0.45 -4.74 8.36
C ALA A 304 -0.09 -5.73 9.47
N PRO A 305 1.13 -6.30 9.48
CA PRO A 305 1.58 -7.14 10.58
C PRO A 305 1.65 -6.32 11.88
N PRO A 306 1.55 -6.97 13.07
CA PRO A 306 1.64 -6.26 14.35
C PRO A 306 2.93 -5.43 14.43
N ALA A 307 2.79 -4.13 14.71
CA ALA A 307 3.95 -3.24 14.81
C ALA A 307 4.85 -3.65 15.98
N ASP A 308 6.11 -3.99 15.68
CA ASP A 308 7.07 -4.35 16.72
C ASP A 308 7.28 -3.17 17.68
N LYS A 309 7.15 -3.45 18.98
CA LYS A 309 7.30 -2.47 20.07
C LYS A 309 8.73 -1.93 20.17
N THR A 310 9.73 -2.58 19.55
CA THR A 310 11.07 -1.99 19.43
C THR A 310 11.12 -0.74 18.54
N SER A 311 10.15 -0.57 17.63
CA SER A 311 10.16 0.47 16.60
C SER A 311 9.56 1.82 17.02
N THR A 312 9.21 2.00 18.31
CA THR A 312 8.49 3.19 18.77
C THR A 312 9.33 4.47 18.74
N GLN A 313 8.88 5.49 18.02
CA GLN A 313 9.50 6.81 17.99
C GLN A 313 8.95 7.67 19.14
N LEU A 314 9.73 7.87 20.20
CA LEU A 314 9.37 8.65 21.40
C LEU A 314 10.30 9.85 21.67
N ASN A 315 11.23 10.12 20.75
CA ASN A 315 12.27 11.17 20.84
C ASN A 315 11.89 12.49 20.15
N LEU A 316 10.59 12.75 19.94
CA LEU A 316 10.11 14.04 19.42
C LEU A 316 9.37 14.82 20.53
N PRO A 317 9.28 16.16 20.41
CA PRO A 317 8.37 16.98 21.21
C PRO A 317 6.92 16.48 21.20
N LEU A 318 6.20 16.61 22.31
CA LEU A 318 4.78 16.26 22.41
C LEU A 318 3.92 16.93 21.33
N SER A 319 4.25 18.17 20.92
CA SER A 319 3.57 18.89 19.85
C SER A 319 3.69 18.22 18.46
N HIS A 320 4.67 17.33 18.25
CA HIS A 320 4.93 16.64 16.98
C HIS A 320 4.15 15.31 16.84
N TYR A 321 3.28 14.95 17.78
CA TYR A 321 2.39 13.79 17.69
C TYR A 321 0.92 14.18 17.49
N TYR A 322 0.15 13.30 16.86
CA TYR A 322 -1.28 13.19 17.08
C TYR A 322 -1.51 12.33 18.34
N ILE A 323 -2.49 12.70 19.17
CA ILE A 323 -2.72 12.11 20.49
C ILE A 323 -4.10 11.44 20.48
N SER A 324 -4.16 10.15 20.85
CA SER A 324 -5.43 9.43 21.01
C SER A 324 -6.24 10.08 22.13
N SER A 325 -7.35 10.72 21.79
CA SER A 325 -8.10 11.63 22.64
C SER A 325 -9.59 11.27 22.73
N ALA A 326 -10.14 11.15 23.94
CA ALA A 326 -11.56 10.96 24.22
C ALA A 326 -12.20 12.26 24.75
N HIS A 327 -13.41 12.59 24.30
CA HIS A 327 -14.12 13.79 24.76
C HIS A 327 -14.90 13.57 26.06
N ASP A 328 -15.71 12.53 26.16
CA ASP A 328 -16.51 12.22 27.36
C ASP A 328 -16.33 10.74 27.75
N ALA A 329 -15.12 10.35 28.15
CA ALA A 329 -14.74 8.95 28.41
C ALA A 329 -15.53 8.28 29.56
N TYR A 330 -16.31 9.03 30.34
CA TYR A 330 -17.15 8.57 31.42
C TYR A 330 -18.61 8.28 30.97
N VAL A 331 -18.95 8.54 29.71
CA VAL A 331 -20.29 8.34 29.13
C VAL A 331 -20.44 6.91 28.57
N PRO A 332 -21.49 6.16 28.96
CA PRO A 332 -21.77 4.84 28.39
C PRO A 332 -22.35 4.91 26.97
N ASP A 333 -22.45 3.75 26.32
CA ASP A 333 -22.75 3.62 24.89
C ASP A 333 -24.18 4.04 24.51
N ASP A 334 -25.09 4.11 25.49
CA ASP A 334 -26.33 4.90 25.39
C ASP A 334 -26.12 6.31 25.99
N PRO A 335 -25.94 7.36 25.16
CA PRO A 335 -25.79 8.71 25.66
C PRO A 335 -27.09 9.32 26.20
N ALA A 336 -28.27 8.77 25.86
CA ALA A 336 -29.58 9.31 26.21
C ALA A 336 -29.93 9.07 27.69
N ALA A 337 -29.40 8.01 28.31
CA ALA A 337 -29.57 7.71 29.74
C ALA A 337 -29.07 8.82 30.69
N ASN A 338 -28.24 9.76 30.21
CA ASN A 338 -27.65 10.86 30.98
C ASN A 338 -27.00 10.41 32.31
N THR A 339 -26.17 9.37 32.23
CA THR A 339 -25.42 8.76 33.33
C THR A 339 -23.91 8.84 33.11
N ALA A 340 -23.14 8.76 34.20
CA ALA A 340 -21.71 8.41 34.16
C ALA A 340 -21.50 6.94 34.58
N SER A 341 -20.51 6.27 33.99
CA SER A 341 -20.13 4.87 34.27
C SER A 341 -18.62 4.71 34.43
N MET A 342 -18.19 3.93 35.42
CA MET A 342 -16.78 3.53 35.58
C MET A 342 -16.32 2.65 34.41
N ASP A 343 -17.19 1.77 33.89
CA ASP A 343 -16.85 0.83 32.81
C ASP A 343 -16.52 1.56 31.50
N ALA A 344 -17.10 2.75 31.27
CA ALA A 344 -16.74 3.59 30.14
C ALA A 344 -15.29 4.09 30.26
N ILE A 345 -14.87 4.50 31.46
CA ILE A 345 -13.50 4.92 31.76
C ILE A 345 -12.54 3.72 31.64
N VAL A 346 -12.95 2.54 32.11
CA VAL A 346 -12.20 1.29 31.89
C VAL A 346 -12.02 1.00 30.39
N ARG A 347 -13.09 1.08 29.57
CA ARG A 347 -12.99 0.89 28.11
C ARG A 347 -12.03 1.89 27.47
N ALA A 348 -12.12 3.17 27.84
CA ALA A 348 -11.25 4.22 27.32
C ALA A 348 -9.76 4.01 27.67
N LEU A 349 -9.44 3.50 28.87
CA LEU A 349 -8.06 3.24 29.31
C LEU A 349 -7.54 1.83 28.94
N ALA A 350 -8.42 0.89 28.59
CA ALA A 350 -8.08 -0.39 27.97
C ALA A 350 -7.75 -0.25 26.48
N GLN A 351 -8.24 0.82 25.83
CA GLN A 351 -7.70 1.34 24.58
C GLN A 351 -6.43 2.19 24.85
N PRO A 352 -5.55 2.42 23.87
CA PRO A 352 -4.37 3.28 24.04
C PRO A 352 -4.71 4.78 24.06
N CYS A 353 -5.82 5.18 24.70
CA CYS A 353 -6.21 6.58 24.82
C CYS A 353 -5.21 7.33 25.73
N ARG A 354 -4.69 8.48 25.26
CA ARG A 354 -3.67 9.32 25.91
C ARG A 354 -4.16 10.73 26.27
N TYR A 355 -5.40 11.07 25.96
CA TYR A 355 -6.09 12.24 26.48
C TYR A 355 -7.51 11.87 26.91
N VAL A 356 -7.89 12.25 28.14
CA VAL A 356 -9.21 12.00 28.72
C VAL A 356 -9.75 13.29 29.32
N LYS A 357 -10.95 13.72 28.94
CA LYS A 357 -11.70 14.78 29.63
C LYS A 357 -12.70 14.19 30.63
N LEU A 358 -12.77 14.80 31.82
CA LEU A 358 -13.73 14.53 32.89
C LEU A 358 -14.48 15.82 33.25
N ASP A 359 -15.78 15.68 33.43
CA ASP A 359 -16.68 16.77 33.77
C ASP A 359 -17.05 16.71 35.25
N LEU A 360 -16.58 17.69 36.04
CA LEU A 360 -16.66 17.70 37.50
C LEU A 360 -17.68 18.71 38.01
N HIS A 361 -18.53 18.27 38.94
CA HIS A 361 -19.54 19.08 39.64
C HIS A 361 -19.46 18.86 41.15
N ASP A 362 -20.17 19.71 41.91
CA ASP A 362 -20.36 19.50 43.34
C ASP A 362 -21.20 18.25 43.62
N GLY A 363 -20.74 17.45 44.58
CA GLY A 363 -21.46 16.33 45.18
C GLY A 363 -21.61 16.48 46.70
N VAL A 364 -22.43 15.62 47.31
CA VAL A 364 -22.80 15.72 48.74
C VAL A 364 -21.61 15.42 49.67
N ALA A 365 -20.73 14.49 49.28
CA ALA A 365 -19.55 14.08 50.05
C ALA A 365 -18.22 14.65 49.49
N GLY A 366 -18.29 15.51 48.47
CA GLY A 366 -17.14 15.99 47.71
C GLY A 366 -17.36 15.93 46.19
N PRO A 367 -16.32 16.26 45.38
CA PRO A 367 -16.44 16.37 43.93
C PRO A 367 -16.89 15.07 43.26
N VAL A 368 -17.75 15.19 42.25
CA VAL A 368 -18.24 14.05 41.46
C VAL A 368 -18.08 14.28 39.96
N VAL A 369 -17.76 13.20 39.24
CA VAL A 369 -17.77 13.16 37.77
C VAL A 369 -19.18 12.87 37.29
N CYS A 370 -19.73 13.80 36.50
CA CYS A 370 -21.03 13.65 35.82
C CYS A 370 -21.20 14.70 34.71
N ARG A 371 -21.98 14.39 33.67
CA ARG A 371 -22.14 15.28 32.50
C ARG A 371 -22.70 16.66 32.88
N ASN A 372 -23.80 16.68 33.64
CA ASN A 372 -24.52 17.89 34.04
C ASN A 372 -25.10 17.75 35.45
N ALA A 373 -25.62 18.84 36.02
CA ALA A 373 -26.20 18.84 37.37
C ALA A 373 -27.42 17.90 37.50
N THR A 374 -28.12 17.60 36.40
CA THR A 374 -29.28 16.69 36.30
C THR A 374 -28.91 15.25 35.95
N CYS A 375 -27.62 14.89 36.01
CA CYS A 375 -27.12 13.55 35.70
C CYS A 375 -27.53 12.55 36.80
N ALA A 376 -28.13 11.43 36.38
CA ALA A 376 -28.77 10.45 37.27
C ALA A 376 -27.77 9.50 37.96
N SER A 377 -26.58 9.32 37.38
CA SER A 377 -25.45 8.60 37.97
C SER A 377 -24.27 9.55 38.12
N ARG A 378 -23.69 9.62 39.33
CA ARG A 378 -22.60 10.52 39.70
C ARG A 378 -21.48 9.71 40.35
N LEU A 379 -20.28 9.76 39.80
CA LEU A 379 -19.15 8.95 40.28
C LEU A 379 -18.27 9.78 41.24
N PRO A 380 -17.86 9.28 42.42
CA PRO A 380 -16.92 9.98 43.29
C PRO A 380 -15.59 10.24 42.56
N ALA A 381 -15.12 11.49 42.56
CA ALA A 381 -13.89 11.85 41.86
C ALA A 381 -12.66 11.10 42.41
N SER A 382 -12.66 10.77 43.71
CA SER A 382 -11.63 9.93 44.34
C SER A 382 -11.48 8.56 43.68
N ASP A 383 -12.59 7.91 43.34
CA ASP A 383 -12.59 6.52 42.89
C ASP A 383 -12.22 6.47 41.40
N VAL A 384 -12.67 7.48 40.64
CA VAL A 384 -12.22 7.73 39.26
C VAL A 384 -10.72 8.01 39.21
N LEU A 385 -10.16 8.80 40.14
CA LEU A 385 -8.73 9.10 40.17
C LEU A 385 -7.87 7.89 40.53
N ARG A 386 -8.32 7.00 41.43
CA ARG A 386 -7.65 5.70 41.69
C ARG A 386 -7.66 4.81 40.46
N LEU A 387 -8.82 4.64 39.82
CA LEU A 387 -8.95 3.86 38.59
C LEU A 387 -8.01 4.38 37.49
N ILE A 388 -7.89 5.70 37.34
CA ILE A 388 -6.94 6.33 36.41
C ILE A 388 -5.49 6.03 36.81
N ARG A 389 -5.10 6.16 38.09
CA ARG A 389 -3.75 5.83 38.55
C ARG A 389 -3.34 4.38 38.26
N GLU A 390 -4.28 3.45 38.41
CA GLU A 390 -4.08 2.03 38.16
C GLU A 390 -3.99 1.72 36.66
N LEU A 391 -4.97 2.18 35.86
CA LEU A 391 -5.09 1.79 34.45
C LEU A 391 -4.26 2.64 33.47
N ALA A 392 -3.93 3.89 33.80
CA ALA A 392 -3.34 4.86 32.86
C ALA A 392 -2.10 4.35 32.11
N PHE A 393 -1.31 3.46 32.72
CA PHE A 393 -0.04 2.98 32.15
C PHE A 393 0.01 1.46 31.92
N VAL A 394 -1.15 0.79 31.89
CA VAL A 394 -1.22 -0.66 31.60
C VAL A 394 -1.00 -0.93 30.10
N VAL A 395 -1.67 -0.18 29.23
CA VAL A 395 -1.62 -0.38 27.77
C VAL A 395 -0.43 0.35 27.12
N SER A 396 -0.07 1.53 27.63
CA SER A 396 0.99 2.39 27.08
C SER A 396 1.68 3.18 28.18
N GLN A 397 3.02 3.26 28.13
CA GLN A 397 3.82 4.08 29.05
C GLN A 397 3.85 5.57 28.67
N CYS A 398 3.29 5.94 27.50
CA CYS A 398 3.24 7.33 27.05
C CYS A 398 2.37 8.20 27.99
N PRO A 399 2.69 9.51 28.14
CA PRO A 399 2.00 10.41 29.05
C PRO A 399 0.49 10.47 28.83
N LEU A 400 -0.27 10.61 29.92
CA LEU A 400 -1.72 10.79 29.90
C LEU A 400 -2.08 12.26 30.17
N LEU A 401 -2.79 12.91 29.26
CA LEU A 401 -3.35 14.24 29.45
C LEU A 401 -4.75 14.09 30.06
N LEU A 402 -4.95 14.59 31.28
CA LEU A 402 -6.21 14.51 32.01
C LEU A 402 -6.82 15.91 32.11
N HIS A 403 -7.87 16.17 31.32
CA HIS A 403 -8.58 17.44 31.32
C HIS A 403 -9.73 17.42 32.32
N LEU A 404 -9.71 18.37 33.26
CA LEU A 404 -10.74 18.54 34.28
C LEU A 404 -11.60 19.77 33.93
N SER A 405 -12.83 19.56 33.46
CA SER A 405 -13.82 20.64 33.33
C SER A 405 -14.47 20.87 34.70
N VAL A 406 -13.93 21.83 35.45
CA VAL A 406 -14.28 22.04 36.86
C VAL A 406 -15.41 23.06 37.00
N ARG A 407 -16.59 22.58 37.41
CA ARG A 407 -17.76 23.40 37.78
C ARG A 407 -18.11 23.27 39.28
N CYS A 408 -17.13 22.85 40.08
CA CYS A 408 -17.24 22.73 41.53
C CYS A 408 -17.14 24.10 42.24
N SER A 409 -17.75 24.24 43.42
CA SER A 409 -17.60 25.42 44.28
C SER A 409 -16.20 25.50 44.90
N PRO A 410 -15.69 26.68 45.30
CA PRO A 410 -14.34 26.85 45.82
C PRO A 410 -13.91 25.89 46.95
N PRO A 411 -14.77 25.53 47.93
CA PRO A 411 -14.41 24.51 48.93
C PRO A 411 -14.20 23.12 48.31
N GLN A 412 -15.03 22.72 47.35
CA GLN A 412 -14.88 21.45 46.64
C GLN A 412 -13.68 21.47 45.67
N GLN A 413 -13.30 22.63 45.12
CA GLN A 413 -12.07 22.78 44.35
C GLN A 413 -10.80 22.58 45.20
N ARG A 414 -10.77 23.08 46.45
CA ARG A 414 -9.67 22.78 47.40
C ARG A 414 -9.61 21.29 47.72
N SER A 415 -10.75 20.66 47.98
CA SER A 415 -10.86 19.20 48.17
C SER A 415 -10.35 18.42 46.94
N LEU A 416 -10.73 18.83 45.72
CA LEU A 416 -10.22 18.27 44.47
C LEU A 416 -8.69 18.42 44.36
N ALA A 417 -8.14 19.59 44.71
CA ALA A 417 -6.71 19.83 44.67
C ALA A 417 -5.92 19.00 45.70
N ALA A 418 -6.54 18.61 46.82
CA ALA A 418 -5.99 17.64 47.76
C ALA A 418 -6.07 16.20 47.20
N LEU A 419 -7.24 15.79 46.67
CA LEU A 419 -7.45 14.48 46.05
C LEU A 419 -6.48 14.23 44.88
N LEU A 420 -6.25 15.22 44.00
CA LEU A 420 -5.31 15.08 42.89
C LEU A 420 -3.88 14.82 43.35
N ARG A 421 -3.43 15.48 44.43
CA ARG A 421 -2.10 15.26 45.01
C ARG A 421 -2.00 13.89 45.69
N ALA A 422 -3.02 13.50 46.47
CA ALA A 422 -3.03 12.26 47.23
C ALA A 422 -3.20 11.01 46.34
N GLU A 423 -4.17 11.03 45.43
CA GLU A 423 -4.51 9.87 44.61
C GLU A 423 -3.55 9.70 43.43
N LEU A 424 -3.07 10.78 42.76
CA LEU A 424 -2.14 10.63 41.62
C LEU A 424 -0.65 10.56 42.05
N GLY A 425 -0.27 11.26 43.13
CA GLY A 425 1.09 11.26 43.67
C GLY A 425 2.17 11.64 42.65
N GLU A 426 3.32 10.95 42.70
CA GLU A 426 4.49 11.18 41.83
C GLU A 426 4.22 11.06 40.32
N LYS A 427 3.10 10.44 39.92
CA LYS A 427 2.70 10.39 38.50
C LYS A 427 2.32 11.78 37.98
N LEU A 428 1.80 12.68 38.81
CA LEU A 428 1.41 14.03 38.40
C LEU A 428 2.63 14.87 37.99
N LEU A 429 2.65 15.41 36.77
CA LEU A 429 3.67 16.35 36.30
C LEU A 429 3.25 17.78 36.63
N LEU A 430 4.02 18.46 37.48
CA LEU A 430 3.71 19.82 37.92
C LEU A 430 4.22 20.88 36.93
N PRO A 431 3.58 22.06 36.84
CA PRO A 431 4.00 23.14 35.92
C PRO A 431 5.40 23.70 36.21
N GLN A 432 5.95 23.39 37.38
CA GLN A 432 7.30 23.78 37.81
C GLN A 432 8.38 22.86 37.22
N GLU A 433 8.07 21.57 37.05
CA GLU A 433 8.92 20.59 36.35
C GLU A 433 8.88 20.83 34.83
N ALA A 434 7.71 21.20 34.30
CA ALA A 434 7.43 21.28 32.87
C ALA A 434 6.99 22.70 32.46
N LYS A 435 7.97 23.62 32.30
CA LYS A 435 7.70 25.01 31.88
C LYS A 435 6.92 25.11 30.56
N ASP A 436 7.20 24.21 29.61
CA ASP A 436 6.49 24.12 28.35
C ASP A 436 6.24 22.64 27.97
N PRO A 437 5.10 22.06 28.35
CA PRO A 437 4.79 20.66 28.06
C PRO A 437 4.64 20.36 26.56
N ALA A 438 4.43 21.39 25.71
CA ALA A 438 4.30 21.19 24.27
C ALA A 438 5.65 20.83 23.61
N GLN A 439 6.76 21.38 24.10
CA GLN A 439 8.10 21.15 23.55
C GLN A 439 8.91 20.06 24.27
N LEU A 440 8.39 19.46 25.35
CA LEU A 440 9.05 18.32 26.00
C LEU A 440 9.05 17.09 25.10
N GLU A 441 10.20 16.43 25.00
CA GLU A 441 10.33 15.13 24.32
C GLU A 441 9.56 14.05 25.08
N VAL A 442 8.75 13.25 24.40
CA VAL A 442 7.84 12.28 25.03
C VAL A 442 8.59 11.28 25.93
N GLN A 443 9.80 10.85 25.55
CA GLN A 443 10.67 9.98 26.34
C GLN A 443 11.01 10.52 27.75
N THR A 444 10.96 11.84 27.96
CA THR A 444 11.25 12.48 29.26
C THR A 444 10.07 12.49 30.24
N ILE A 445 8.85 12.23 29.74
CA ILE A 445 7.59 12.33 30.50
C ILE A 445 6.77 11.02 30.47
N LEU A 446 7.43 9.89 30.19
CA LEU A 446 6.81 8.56 30.29
C LEU A 446 6.36 8.28 31.73
N GLY A 447 5.23 7.58 31.88
CA GLY A 447 4.63 7.28 33.18
C GLY A 447 4.01 8.47 33.93
N ARG A 448 4.03 9.69 33.35
CA ARG A 448 3.49 10.91 33.97
C ARG A 448 2.09 11.29 33.46
N ILE A 449 1.33 11.98 34.30
CA ILE A 449 -0.01 12.51 34.03
C ILE A 449 0.08 14.04 34.00
N LEU A 450 -0.37 14.65 32.90
CA LEU A 450 -0.41 16.10 32.72
C LEU A 450 -1.85 16.58 32.94
N LEU A 451 -2.08 17.43 33.93
CA LEU A 451 -3.41 18.03 34.13
C LEU A 451 -3.63 19.19 33.17
N VAL A 452 -4.79 19.17 32.52
CA VAL A 452 -5.30 20.23 31.64
C VAL A 452 -6.47 20.90 32.33
N GLY A 453 -6.46 22.23 32.45
CA GLY A 453 -7.55 22.97 33.08
C GLY A 453 -7.21 24.44 33.32
N LYS A 454 -8.26 25.23 33.56
CA LYS A 454 -8.20 26.70 33.67
C LYS A 454 -7.17 27.17 34.69
N ARG A 455 -6.22 28.01 34.27
CA ARG A 455 -5.13 28.53 35.12
C ARG A 455 -5.26 30.03 35.41
N LEU A 456 -5.03 30.43 36.66
CA LEU A 456 -4.94 31.83 37.07
C LEU A 456 -3.62 32.44 36.58
N PRO A 457 -3.58 33.74 36.19
CA PRO A 457 -2.34 34.39 35.79
C PRO A 457 -1.27 34.37 36.88
N SER A 458 -0.03 34.07 36.52
CA SER A 458 1.12 34.00 37.44
C SER A 458 1.47 35.33 38.14
N ALA A 459 0.96 36.45 37.62
CA ALA A 459 1.13 37.80 38.20
C ALA A 459 -0.04 38.23 39.11
N CYS A 460 -1.11 37.44 39.18
CA CYS A 460 -2.18 37.64 40.15
C CYS A 460 -1.80 36.90 41.45
N HIS A 461 -1.87 37.57 42.60
CA HIS A 461 -1.56 37.01 43.92
C HIS A 461 -2.81 36.57 44.71
N GLU A 462 -4.00 36.68 44.12
CA GLU A 462 -5.27 36.37 44.79
C GLU A 462 -5.47 34.84 44.92
N GLU A 463 -6.10 34.40 46.01
CA GLU A 463 -6.40 32.96 46.24
C GLU A 463 -7.40 32.37 45.25
N MET A 464 -8.19 33.21 44.59
CA MET A 464 -9.26 32.82 43.67
C MET A 464 -9.49 33.92 42.63
N GLY A 465 -9.89 33.55 41.42
CA GLY A 465 -10.17 34.50 40.34
C GLY A 465 -11.15 33.95 39.30
N SER A 466 -11.75 34.84 38.51
CA SER A 466 -12.71 34.50 37.46
C SER A 466 -12.02 34.16 36.14
N VAL A 467 -12.45 33.09 35.48
CA VAL A 467 -11.90 32.59 34.21
C VAL A 467 -13.04 32.18 33.27
N GLN A 468 -13.06 32.74 32.05
CA GLN A 468 -14.05 32.43 31.01
C GLN A 468 -14.07 30.92 30.67
N ASP A 469 -15.22 30.40 30.28
CA ASP A 469 -15.37 29.03 29.78
C ASP A 469 -15.06 28.95 28.28
N GLU A 470 -14.55 27.79 27.84
CA GLU A 470 -14.06 27.57 26.48
C GLU A 470 -15.04 26.84 25.57
N ASP A 471 -15.81 25.93 26.17
CA ASP A 471 -16.87 25.17 25.49
C ASP A 471 -18.16 26.04 25.41
N ASP A 472 -18.08 27.33 25.76
CA ASP A 472 -19.22 28.23 25.96
C ASP A 472 -19.57 29.05 24.70
N VAL A 473 -20.80 28.84 24.22
CA VAL A 473 -21.43 29.60 23.13
C VAL A 473 -22.73 30.26 23.63
N GLN A 474 -23.20 29.95 24.85
CA GLN A 474 -24.51 30.36 25.36
C GLN A 474 -24.51 30.67 26.87
N GLY A 475 -23.72 31.66 27.27
CA GLY A 475 -24.06 32.54 28.39
C GLY A 475 -23.86 31.98 29.78
N ALA A 476 -22.89 31.10 30.00
CA ALA A 476 -22.43 30.85 31.36
C ALA A 476 -21.74 32.10 31.93
N GLY A 477 -21.89 32.35 33.23
CA GLY A 477 -21.07 33.35 33.93
C GLY A 477 -19.63 32.84 34.07
N PRO A 478 -18.59 33.72 34.09
CA PRO A 478 -17.20 33.28 34.15
C PRO A 478 -16.92 32.49 35.43
N GLY A 479 -16.61 31.19 35.28
CA GLY A 479 -16.33 30.30 36.40
C GLY A 479 -15.16 30.76 37.27
N VAL A 480 -15.29 30.57 38.58
CA VAL A 480 -14.24 30.91 39.56
C VAL A 480 -13.29 29.73 39.75
N VAL A 481 -11.98 29.99 39.81
CA VAL A 481 -10.93 28.99 40.03
C VAL A 481 -10.08 29.37 41.25
N VAL A 482 -9.74 28.39 42.11
CA VAL A 482 -8.82 28.57 43.26
C VAL A 482 -7.35 28.33 42.89
N ARG A 483 -6.44 29.06 43.54
CA ARG A 483 -4.99 29.01 43.35
C ARG A 483 -4.42 27.60 43.53
N GLU A 484 -4.81 26.94 44.60
CA GLU A 484 -4.35 25.59 45.01
C GLU A 484 -4.57 24.51 43.94
N LEU A 485 -5.57 24.72 43.07
CA LEU A 485 -5.94 23.86 41.94
C LEU A 485 -5.33 24.37 40.63
N SER A 486 -5.39 25.69 40.38
CA SER A 486 -4.73 26.38 39.25
C SER A 486 -3.26 25.98 39.11
N ASP A 487 -2.54 25.92 40.22
CA ASP A 487 -1.09 25.66 40.23
C ASP A 487 -0.73 24.19 39.99
N LEU A 488 -1.73 23.30 39.82
CA LEU A 488 -1.56 21.93 39.35
C LEU A 488 -1.72 21.77 37.83
N PHE A 489 -2.31 22.74 37.11
CA PHE A 489 -2.58 22.62 35.68
C PHE A 489 -1.32 22.94 34.84
N ALA A 490 -0.74 21.89 34.26
CA ALA A 490 0.41 21.97 33.36
C ALA A 490 0.04 22.62 32.01
N LEU A 491 -1.21 22.42 31.56
CA LEU A 491 -1.75 23.02 30.35
C LEU A 491 -2.99 23.85 30.68
N ASP A 492 -2.97 25.12 30.28
CA ASP A 492 -4.04 26.10 30.39
C ASP A 492 -4.83 26.16 29.06
N PRO A 493 -6.02 25.52 28.99
CA PRO A 493 -6.84 25.47 27.80
C PRO A 493 -7.58 26.81 27.60
N ARG A 494 -7.60 27.33 26.36
CA ARG A 494 -8.28 28.58 26.00
C ARG A 494 -8.97 28.49 24.65
N SER A 495 -10.19 29.02 24.56
CA SER A 495 -10.88 29.29 23.29
C SER A 495 -10.03 30.16 22.35
N CYS A 496 -10.07 29.85 21.06
CA CYS A 496 -9.35 30.53 19.99
C CYS A 496 -10.33 31.03 18.91
N HIS A 497 -11.08 32.10 19.19
CA HIS A 497 -12.09 32.65 18.28
C HIS A 497 -11.53 33.07 16.90
N ALA A 498 -10.24 33.40 16.85
CA ALA A 498 -9.41 33.22 15.66
C ALA A 498 -8.00 32.79 16.09
N VAL A 499 -7.18 32.36 15.11
CA VAL A 499 -5.71 32.30 15.28
C VAL A 499 -5.18 33.73 15.11
N ASP A 500 -5.48 34.57 16.11
CA ASP A 500 -5.24 36.01 16.07
C ASP A 500 -3.76 36.35 16.24
N ALA A 501 -3.13 36.69 15.11
CA ALA A 501 -2.20 37.81 14.87
C ALA A 501 -1.02 38.10 15.84
N ALA A 502 -0.82 37.31 16.88
CA ALA A 502 0.27 37.41 17.85
C ALA A 502 1.20 36.20 17.66
N PRO A 503 2.36 36.34 16.98
CA PRO A 503 3.29 35.25 16.71
C PRO A 503 4.13 34.85 17.95
N GLY A 504 3.51 34.84 19.13
CA GLY A 504 4.11 34.42 20.38
C GLY A 504 3.64 33.03 20.77
N HIS A 505 4.54 32.04 20.70
CA HIS A 505 4.32 30.78 21.41
C HIS A 505 4.28 31.07 22.92
N ALA A 506 3.24 30.60 23.60
CA ALA A 506 3.01 30.81 25.02
C ALA A 506 3.16 29.46 25.75
N PRO A 507 4.26 29.26 26.51
CA PRO A 507 4.51 28.02 27.26
C PRO A 507 3.32 27.59 28.11
N GLY A 508 2.92 26.32 27.99
CA GLY A 508 1.80 25.76 28.73
C GLY A 508 0.39 26.18 28.27
N ARG A 509 0.22 26.93 27.15
CA ARG A 509 -1.11 27.23 26.59
C ARG A 509 -1.57 26.12 25.64
N LEU A 510 -2.82 25.67 25.81
CA LEU A 510 -3.55 24.80 24.87
C LEU A 510 -4.64 25.60 24.15
N CYS A 511 -4.69 25.53 22.82
CA CYS A 511 -5.75 26.16 22.03
C CYS A 511 -6.94 25.21 21.87
N SER A 512 -8.15 25.62 22.27
CA SER A 512 -9.39 24.85 22.11
C SER A 512 -10.25 25.38 20.96
N LEU A 513 -10.74 24.46 20.12
CA LEU A 513 -11.60 24.73 18.96
C LEU A 513 -12.75 23.72 18.89
N SER A 514 -13.97 24.17 18.61
CA SER A 514 -15.06 23.27 18.19
C SER A 514 -14.77 22.68 16.82
N ASP A 515 -15.33 21.52 16.48
CA ASP A 515 -15.14 20.88 15.17
C ASP A 515 -15.63 21.78 14.02
N SER A 516 -16.70 22.54 14.24
CA SER A 516 -17.23 23.52 13.27
C SER A 516 -16.24 24.66 13.01
N LEU A 517 -15.57 25.18 14.04
CA LEU A 517 -14.55 26.23 13.90
C LEU A 517 -13.24 25.69 13.33
N ALA A 518 -12.76 24.52 13.80
CA ALA A 518 -11.57 23.87 13.29
C ALA A 518 -11.72 23.52 11.79
N SER A 519 -12.88 22.98 11.39
CA SER A 519 -13.23 22.67 9.99
C SER A 519 -13.33 23.93 9.12
N LYS A 520 -13.79 25.06 9.68
CA LYS A 520 -13.78 26.37 9.00
C LYS A 520 -12.35 26.89 8.82
N MET A 521 -11.52 26.81 9.86
CA MET A 521 -10.14 27.31 9.83
C MET A 521 -9.23 26.45 8.94
N SER A 522 -9.39 25.13 8.92
CA SER A 522 -8.60 24.23 8.05
C SER A 522 -8.88 24.44 6.56
N ARG A 523 -10.06 24.98 6.19
CA ARG A 523 -10.38 25.41 4.83
C ARG A 523 -9.88 26.81 4.48
N LEU A 524 -9.84 27.73 5.44
CA LEU A 524 -9.53 29.15 5.19
C LEU A 524 -8.05 29.52 5.40
N ARG A 525 -7.40 28.92 6.40
CA ARG A 525 -6.03 29.23 6.86
C ARG A 525 -5.29 27.98 7.38
N PRO A 526 -5.16 26.89 6.57
CA PRO A 526 -4.47 25.67 7.00
C PRO A 526 -3.00 25.90 7.35
N GLU A 527 -2.31 26.76 6.60
CA GLU A 527 -0.87 27.07 6.79
C GLU A 527 -0.59 27.66 8.17
N ASP A 528 -1.41 28.61 8.63
CA ASP A 528 -1.32 29.20 9.98
C ASP A 528 -1.64 28.20 11.08
N MET A 529 -2.64 27.31 10.86
CA MET A 529 -2.96 26.25 11.82
C MET A 529 -1.80 25.27 11.98
N ILE A 530 -1.18 24.83 10.88
CA ILE A 530 -0.05 23.91 10.91
C ILE A 530 1.14 24.58 11.61
N ALA A 531 1.43 25.85 11.29
CA ALA A 531 2.49 26.61 11.95
C ALA A 531 2.25 26.78 13.46
N HIS A 532 1.01 27.03 13.90
CA HIS A 532 0.65 27.08 15.32
C HIS A 532 0.79 25.71 16.00
N CYS A 533 0.21 24.67 15.40
CA CYS A 533 0.22 23.30 15.91
C CYS A 533 1.60 22.62 15.82
N ARG A 534 2.61 23.29 15.28
CA ARG A 534 4.01 22.82 15.34
C ARG A 534 4.60 23.02 16.73
N ASN A 535 4.43 24.22 17.30
CA ASN A 535 5.06 24.61 18.56
C ASN A 535 4.09 24.55 19.75
N SER A 536 2.79 24.70 19.49
CA SER A 536 1.73 24.72 20.52
C SER A 536 0.80 23.51 20.36
N LEU A 537 0.07 23.15 21.43
CA LEU A 537 -0.95 22.11 21.38
C LEU A 537 -2.32 22.71 21.01
N THR A 538 -3.10 21.96 20.23
CA THR A 538 -4.48 22.30 19.84
C THR A 538 -5.43 21.13 20.08
N ARG A 539 -6.51 21.40 20.82
CA ARG A 539 -7.69 20.55 21.05
C ARG A 539 -8.77 20.88 20.04
N VAL A 540 -9.30 19.85 19.37
CA VAL A 540 -10.55 19.91 18.61
C VAL A 540 -11.58 19.01 19.30
N PHE A 541 -12.80 19.50 19.51
CA PHE A 541 -13.86 18.77 20.21
C PHE A 541 -15.22 18.87 19.48
N PRO A 542 -16.16 17.93 19.68
CA PRO A 542 -17.46 17.95 19.02
C PRO A 542 -18.29 19.17 19.46
N ASN A 543 -18.87 19.89 18.51
CA ASN A 543 -19.76 21.01 18.80
C ASN A 543 -21.04 20.53 19.52
N HIS A 544 -21.42 21.23 20.60
CA HIS A 544 -22.59 20.95 21.44
C HIS A 544 -23.93 20.86 20.68
N GLU A 545 -24.05 21.52 19.53
CA GLU A 545 -25.22 21.47 18.64
C GLU A 545 -25.42 20.09 17.95
N ARG A 546 -24.43 19.19 18.03
CA ARG A 546 -24.49 17.82 17.46
C ARG A 546 -25.37 16.90 18.31
N THR A 547 -26.65 16.83 17.97
CA THR A 547 -27.57 15.83 18.52
C THR A 547 -27.07 14.40 18.29
N GLY A 548 -27.32 13.50 19.25
CA GLY A 548 -26.98 12.07 19.13
C GLY A 548 -25.49 11.71 19.28
N ALA A 549 -24.65 12.62 19.80
CA ALA A 549 -23.22 12.37 20.06
C ALA A 549 -22.36 11.98 18.83
N ALA A 550 -22.86 12.24 17.61
CA ALA A 550 -22.20 11.84 16.36
C ALA A 550 -20.81 12.49 16.18
N ASN A 551 -19.81 11.64 15.98
CA ASN A 551 -18.43 12.05 15.71
C ASN A 551 -18.29 12.92 14.44
N PHE A 552 -17.27 13.77 14.41
CA PHE A 552 -16.84 14.51 13.23
C PHE A 552 -15.66 13.81 12.55
N ASN A 553 -15.30 14.20 11.32
CA ASN A 553 -14.15 13.62 10.62
C ASN A 553 -12.82 14.04 11.28
N PRO A 554 -12.06 13.14 11.93
CA PRO A 554 -10.82 13.52 12.60
C PRO A 554 -9.72 13.92 11.61
N GLN A 555 -9.77 13.40 10.37
CA GLN A 555 -8.74 13.64 9.36
C GLN A 555 -8.64 15.12 8.96
N ASP A 556 -9.74 15.88 8.96
CA ASP A 556 -9.70 17.31 8.63
C ASP A 556 -9.01 18.16 9.71
N ALA A 557 -9.02 17.72 10.97
CA ALA A 557 -8.26 18.35 12.06
C ALA A 557 -6.78 17.94 12.01
N TRP A 558 -6.49 16.67 11.71
CA TRP A 558 -5.12 16.18 11.52
C TRP A 558 -4.42 16.81 10.31
N ASN A 559 -5.16 17.06 9.22
CA ASN A 559 -4.70 17.82 8.05
C ASN A 559 -4.23 19.24 8.41
N ALA A 560 -4.84 19.86 9.42
CA ALA A 560 -4.42 21.15 9.98
C ALA A 560 -3.37 21.04 11.11
N GLY A 561 -2.90 19.84 11.41
CA GLY A 561 -1.87 19.57 12.41
C GLY A 561 -2.35 19.48 13.86
N CYS A 562 -3.66 19.54 14.14
CA CYS A 562 -4.18 19.51 15.51
C CYS A 562 -3.85 18.17 16.19
N GLN A 563 -3.30 18.20 17.41
CA GLN A 563 -2.85 17.01 18.13
C GLN A 563 -3.99 16.26 18.82
N ILE A 564 -4.80 16.99 19.58
CA ILE A 564 -5.79 16.46 20.52
C ILE A 564 -7.15 16.51 19.82
N VAL A 565 -7.42 15.52 18.97
CA VAL A 565 -8.69 15.43 18.22
C VAL A 565 -9.63 14.53 19.00
N ALA A 566 -10.39 15.13 19.91
CA ALA A 566 -11.19 14.43 20.91
C ALA A 566 -12.50 13.91 20.29
N VAL A 567 -12.70 12.59 20.35
CA VAL A 567 -13.88 11.90 19.81
C VAL A 567 -14.70 11.22 20.92
N ASN A 568 -15.93 10.87 20.58
CA ASN A 568 -16.80 10.02 21.39
C ASN A 568 -16.48 8.55 21.07
N LEU A 569 -15.63 7.91 21.88
CA LEU A 569 -15.20 6.52 21.70
C LEU A 569 -16.38 5.53 21.67
N GLN A 570 -17.45 5.86 22.37
CA GLN A 570 -18.67 5.07 22.49
C GLN A 570 -19.59 5.17 21.26
N THR A 571 -19.23 5.96 20.24
CA THR A 571 -20.06 6.19 19.05
C THR A 571 -19.40 5.57 17.80
N PRO A 572 -19.80 4.34 17.41
CA PRO A 572 -19.18 3.59 16.31
C PRO A 572 -19.42 4.20 14.91
N GLY A 573 -18.63 3.77 13.92
CA GLY A 573 -18.80 4.11 12.51
C GLY A 573 -17.56 4.72 11.85
N GLN A 574 -17.69 5.14 10.58
CA GLN A 574 -16.56 5.52 9.70
C GLN A 574 -15.51 6.47 10.32
N HIS A 575 -15.94 7.47 11.10
CA HIS A 575 -15.01 8.41 11.74
C HIS A 575 -14.26 7.79 12.92
N MET A 576 -14.86 6.82 13.62
CA MET A 576 -14.20 6.02 14.65
C MET A 576 -13.26 4.98 14.03
N ASP A 577 -13.64 4.35 12.91
CA ASP A 577 -12.76 3.45 12.15
C ASP A 577 -11.44 4.15 11.74
N VAL A 578 -11.56 5.38 11.22
CA VAL A 578 -10.43 6.24 10.82
C VAL A 578 -9.63 6.71 12.04
N TYR A 579 -10.31 6.97 13.16
CA TYR A 579 -9.67 7.30 14.42
C TYR A 579 -8.78 6.16 14.93
N GLU A 580 -9.34 4.96 15.09
CA GLU A 580 -8.58 3.77 15.52
C GLU A 580 -7.45 3.45 14.55
N GLY A 581 -7.74 3.50 13.24
CA GLY A 581 -6.78 3.25 12.18
C GLY A 581 -5.48 4.02 12.41
N ARG A 582 -5.56 5.33 12.70
CA ARG A 582 -4.39 6.18 12.95
C ARG A 582 -3.51 5.66 14.09
N PHE A 583 -4.11 5.22 15.20
CA PHE A 583 -3.40 4.86 16.43
C PHE A 583 -2.94 3.39 16.50
N ARG A 584 -3.15 2.62 15.43
CA ARG A 584 -2.49 1.31 15.21
C ARG A 584 -0.99 1.44 14.85
N THR A 585 -0.51 2.66 14.60
CA THR A 585 0.90 2.99 14.37
C THR A 585 1.73 3.00 15.66
N ASN A 586 3.06 3.15 15.52
CA ASN A 586 3.97 3.48 16.62
C ASN A 586 3.81 2.56 17.85
N GLY A 587 3.85 1.24 17.62
CA GLY A 587 3.71 0.20 18.66
C GLY A 587 2.35 0.14 19.36
N GLY A 588 1.31 0.82 18.85
CA GLY A 588 0.01 0.95 19.51
C GLY A 588 0.03 1.86 20.74
N THR A 589 1.02 2.76 20.86
CA THR A 589 1.25 3.59 22.06
C THR A 589 0.22 4.69 22.31
N GLY A 590 -0.68 4.95 21.35
CA GLY A 590 -1.65 6.06 21.40
C GLY A 590 -1.11 7.42 20.95
N LEU A 591 0.16 7.47 20.52
CA LEU A 591 0.81 8.64 19.93
C LEU A 591 1.25 8.30 18.51
N ALA A 592 0.73 8.99 17.50
CA ALA A 592 1.11 8.80 16.10
C ALA A 592 1.99 9.99 15.64
N PRO A 593 3.22 9.78 15.15
CA PRO A 593 4.06 10.88 14.64
C PRO A 593 3.38 11.66 13.52
N LYS A 594 3.54 12.98 13.50
CA LYS A 594 3.11 13.82 12.38
C LYS A 594 4.06 13.67 11.17
N PRO A 595 3.57 13.86 9.94
CA PRO A 595 4.41 13.97 8.75
C PRO A 595 5.50 15.03 8.91
N SER A 596 6.71 14.75 8.44
CA SER A 596 7.88 15.62 8.67
C SER A 596 7.70 17.06 8.14
N ILE A 597 6.95 17.21 7.04
CA ILE A 597 6.59 18.48 6.41
C ILE A 597 5.69 19.39 7.27
N MET A 598 5.08 18.85 8.34
CA MET A 598 4.28 19.61 9.31
C MET A 598 5.09 20.01 10.55
N CYS A 599 6.32 19.52 10.68
CA CYS A 599 7.19 19.73 11.84
C CYS A 599 8.54 20.40 11.47
N ASP A 600 8.83 20.59 10.19
CA ASP A 600 10.09 21.20 9.74
C ASP A 600 10.16 22.73 9.92
N GLY A 601 11.36 23.28 9.84
CA GLY A 601 11.66 24.68 10.19
C GLY A 601 11.07 25.76 9.28
N LEU A 602 10.13 25.41 8.40
CA LEU A 602 9.83 26.16 7.17
C LEU A 602 8.32 26.44 7.04
N PRO A 603 7.89 27.59 6.49
CA PRO A 603 6.49 27.87 6.14
C PRO A 603 5.83 26.69 5.42
N PHE A 604 4.62 26.27 5.83
CA PHE A 604 3.93 25.17 5.17
C PHE A 604 3.54 25.58 3.73
N PRO A 605 3.77 24.74 2.71
CA PRO A 605 3.61 25.18 1.32
C PRO A 605 2.16 25.07 0.84
N ALA A 606 1.64 26.16 0.27
CA ALA A 606 0.36 26.18 -0.42
C ALA A 606 0.26 25.04 -1.46
N ALA A 607 -0.77 24.20 -1.33
CA ALA A 607 -0.93 23.00 -2.15
C ALA A 607 -1.51 23.32 -3.55
N ASP A 608 -0.80 22.93 -4.62
CA ASP A 608 -1.38 22.87 -5.97
C ASP A 608 -1.92 21.45 -6.23
N PRO A 609 -3.25 21.27 -6.42
CA PRO A 609 -3.87 19.95 -6.65
C PRO A 609 -3.35 19.20 -7.89
N ARG A 610 -2.57 19.83 -8.77
CA ARG A 610 -2.04 19.24 -10.00
C ARG A 610 -0.59 18.76 -9.85
N ASN A 611 0.18 19.43 -8.99
CA ASN A 611 1.63 19.23 -8.85
C ASN A 611 2.03 18.58 -7.52
N GLY A 612 1.18 18.62 -6.49
CA GLY A 612 1.49 18.08 -5.16
C GLY A 612 2.27 19.05 -4.27
N LEU A 613 2.87 18.51 -3.21
CA LEU A 613 3.67 19.26 -2.23
C LEU A 613 5.16 19.22 -2.63
N PRO A 614 5.92 20.31 -2.41
CA PRO A 614 7.34 20.35 -2.79
C PRO A 614 8.15 19.32 -1.99
N GLY A 615 8.96 18.54 -2.70
CA GLY A 615 9.81 17.51 -2.10
C GLY A 615 9.11 16.18 -1.77
N THR A 616 7.77 16.07 -1.91
CA THR A 616 7.11 14.77 -1.81
C THR A 616 7.22 14.00 -3.13
N SER A 617 7.13 12.68 -3.04
CA SER A 617 7.19 11.76 -4.18
C SER A 617 5.87 11.00 -4.22
N PRO A 618 4.88 11.43 -5.03
CA PRO A 618 3.54 10.86 -4.99
C PRO A 618 3.58 9.35 -5.21
N LEU A 619 2.89 8.60 -4.35
CA LEU A 619 2.84 7.14 -4.44
C LEU A 619 1.70 6.74 -5.39
N VAL A 620 1.97 5.83 -6.32
CA VAL A 620 0.93 5.07 -7.00
C VAL A 620 0.63 3.86 -6.13
N LEU A 621 -0.63 3.74 -5.74
CA LEU A 621 -1.17 2.64 -4.96
C LEU A 621 -2.10 1.85 -5.88
N ARG A 622 -1.83 0.55 -6.04
CA ARG A 622 -2.66 -0.36 -6.83
C ARG A 622 -3.08 -1.53 -5.96
N ILE A 623 -4.39 -1.68 -5.83
CA ILE A 623 -5.05 -2.66 -4.95
C ILE A 623 -5.91 -3.56 -5.81
N THR A 624 -5.70 -4.87 -5.77
CA THR A 624 -6.68 -5.84 -6.26
C THR A 624 -7.42 -6.43 -5.07
N VAL A 625 -8.75 -6.27 -5.01
CA VAL A 625 -9.60 -6.98 -4.06
C VAL A 625 -9.95 -8.32 -4.73
N ILE A 626 -9.47 -9.44 -4.20
CA ILE A 626 -9.56 -10.74 -4.88
C ILE A 626 -10.82 -11.48 -4.44
N SER A 627 -10.91 -11.81 -3.14
CA SER A 627 -12.03 -12.58 -2.57
C SER A 627 -12.30 -12.15 -1.12
N GLY A 628 -13.50 -12.46 -0.64
CA GLY A 628 -13.87 -12.43 0.78
C GLY A 628 -14.05 -13.83 1.35
N GLN A 629 -13.89 -13.97 2.65
CA GLN A 629 -14.05 -15.22 3.39
C GLN A 629 -14.96 -14.98 4.61
N ASN A 630 -15.90 -15.91 4.86
CA ASN A 630 -16.76 -15.99 6.04
C ASN A 630 -17.41 -14.65 6.46
N LEU A 631 -18.01 -13.94 5.50
CA LEU A 631 -18.63 -12.64 5.77
C LEU A 631 -19.95 -12.85 6.55
N PRO A 632 -20.08 -12.33 7.79
CA PRO A 632 -21.27 -12.53 8.60
C PRO A 632 -22.45 -11.72 8.05
N ARG A 633 -23.68 -12.20 8.28
CA ARG A 633 -24.87 -11.39 8.00
C ARG A 633 -24.89 -10.11 8.86
N PRO A 634 -25.38 -8.98 8.32
CA PRO A 634 -25.60 -7.76 9.09
C PRO A 634 -26.52 -7.99 10.30
N ARG A 635 -26.24 -7.32 11.43
CA ARG A 635 -27.08 -7.42 12.64
C ARG A 635 -28.45 -6.76 12.38
N GLY A 636 -29.53 -7.53 12.52
CA GLY A 636 -30.92 -7.06 12.38
C GLY A 636 -31.62 -7.50 11.08
N CYS A 637 -30.90 -8.09 10.12
CA CYS A 637 -31.49 -8.63 8.88
C CYS A 637 -32.12 -10.02 9.09
N ASP A 638 -32.97 -10.16 10.12
CA ASP A 638 -33.66 -11.43 10.47
C ASP A 638 -34.88 -11.71 9.57
N ALA A 639 -35.33 -10.73 8.78
CA ALA A 639 -36.65 -10.72 8.15
C ALA A 639 -36.67 -10.99 6.64
N ARG A 640 -35.53 -10.93 5.93
CA ARG A 640 -35.47 -11.03 4.46
C ARG A 640 -34.14 -11.66 4.01
N GLY A 641 -34.24 -12.74 3.22
CA GLY A 641 -33.07 -13.41 2.62
C GLY A 641 -32.35 -14.39 3.56
N THR A 642 -31.71 -15.40 2.96
CA THR A 642 -30.78 -16.32 3.65
C THR A 642 -29.34 -16.17 3.18
N ALA A 643 -29.12 -15.38 2.13
CA ALA A 643 -27.81 -15.05 1.59
C ALA A 643 -27.66 -13.52 1.56
N ILE A 644 -26.41 -13.08 1.52
CA ILE A 644 -26.02 -11.67 1.42
C ILE A 644 -25.50 -11.39 0.02
N ASP A 645 -25.60 -10.14 -0.41
CA ASP A 645 -25.13 -9.61 -1.70
C ASP A 645 -23.93 -8.65 -1.44
N PRO A 646 -22.75 -9.15 -1.00
CA PRO A 646 -21.67 -8.29 -0.53
C PRO A 646 -20.97 -7.52 -1.66
N TYR A 647 -20.50 -6.32 -1.33
CA TYR A 647 -19.48 -5.58 -2.09
C TYR A 647 -18.45 -4.94 -1.14
N VAL A 648 -17.28 -4.59 -1.69
CA VAL A 648 -16.19 -3.94 -0.94
C VAL A 648 -16.00 -2.51 -1.43
N ALA A 649 -16.07 -1.53 -0.53
CA ALA A 649 -15.61 -0.18 -0.79
C ALA A 649 -14.19 0.03 -0.22
N VAL A 650 -13.30 0.51 -1.09
CA VAL A 650 -11.92 0.88 -0.79
C VAL A 650 -11.86 2.42 -0.76
N GLN A 651 -11.72 2.96 0.45
CA GLN A 651 -11.68 4.40 0.72
C GLN A 651 -10.28 4.83 1.14
N VAL A 652 -9.84 6.01 0.70
CA VAL A 652 -8.63 6.68 1.19
C VAL A 652 -9.01 7.99 1.87
N PHE A 653 -8.44 8.21 3.06
CA PHE A 653 -8.59 9.41 3.87
C PHE A 653 -7.23 10.08 4.04
N GLY A 654 -7.11 11.36 3.71
CA GLY A 654 -5.86 12.10 3.84
C GLY A 654 -6.08 13.59 3.58
N VAL A 655 -5.13 14.21 2.86
CA VAL A 655 -5.35 15.55 2.30
C VAL A 655 -6.44 15.52 1.24
N GLN A 656 -7.11 16.65 1.00
CA GLN A 656 -8.31 16.72 0.14
C GLN A 656 -8.09 16.31 -1.34
N VAL A 657 -6.84 16.22 -1.81
CA VAL A 657 -6.49 15.70 -3.15
C VAL A 657 -6.26 14.17 -3.17
N ASP A 658 -6.01 13.57 -2.01
CA ASP A 658 -5.77 12.12 -1.84
C ASP A 658 -7.06 11.35 -1.49
N ASN A 659 -8.07 12.07 -0.97
CA ASN A 659 -9.39 11.51 -0.65
C ASN A 659 -10.02 10.83 -1.86
N ASN A 660 -10.34 9.53 -1.75
CA ASN A 660 -10.80 8.71 -2.86
C ASN A 660 -11.76 7.61 -2.37
N GLU A 661 -12.69 7.20 -3.23
CA GLU A 661 -13.50 6.00 -3.02
C GLU A 661 -13.59 5.19 -4.31
N LYS A 662 -13.50 3.87 -4.18
CA LYS A 662 -13.75 2.86 -5.22
C LYS A 662 -14.60 1.76 -4.61
N LYS A 663 -15.57 1.25 -5.37
CA LYS A 663 -16.40 0.10 -4.97
C LYS A 663 -16.15 -1.03 -5.97
N THR A 664 -16.10 -2.27 -5.48
CA THR A 664 -16.22 -3.44 -6.35
C THR A 664 -17.63 -3.53 -6.92
N ARG A 665 -17.86 -4.43 -7.87
CA ARG A 665 -19.20 -5.00 -8.07
C ARG A 665 -19.65 -5.77 -6.83
N THR A 666 -20.96 -5.84 -6.70
CA THR A 666 -21.71 -6.77 -5.86
C THR A 666 -21.50 -8.21 -6.33
N VAL A 667 -21.29 -9.13 -5.40
CA VAL A 667 -21.32 -10.58 -5.65
C VAL A 667 -22.64 -11.11 -5.10
N SER A 668 -23.52 -11.61 -5.96
CA SER A 668 -24.87 -11.98 -5.52
C SER A 668 -24.92 -13.32 -4.79
N ASN A 669 -25.56 -13.33 -3.62
CA ASN A 669 -26.00 -14.49 -2.84
C ASN A 669 -24.87 -15.43 -2.36
N GLU A 670 -23.66 -14.92 -2.14
CA GLU A 670 -22.51 -15.68 -1.62
C GLU A 670 -21.74 -14.86 -0.57
N GLY A 671 -21.88 -15.25 0.70
CA GLY A 671 -21.20 -14.60 1.83
C GLY A 671 -19.95 -15.34 2.33
N ASP A 672 -19.87 -16.65 2.11
CA ASP A 672 -18.80 -17.45 2.71
C ASP A 672 -17.50 -17.37 1.89
N CYS A 673 -17.61 -17.32 0.56
CA CYS A 673 -16.46 -17.24 -0.37
C CYS A 673 -16.67 -16.29 -1.60
N PRO A 674 -17.16 -15.04 -1.46
CA PRO A 674 -17.35 -14.16 -2.61
C PRO A 674 -16.04 -13.82 -3.34
N VAL A 675 -16.09 -13.74 -4.67
CA VAL A 675 -14.94 -13.45 -5.53
C VAL A 675 -15.19 -12.16 -6.30
N PHE A 676 -14.37 -11.14 -6.05
CA PHE A 676 -14.53 -9.77 -6.57
C PHE A 676 -13.60 -9.47 -7.75
N GLU A 677 -12.32 -9.83 -7.60
CA GLU A 677 -11.20 -9.66 -8.56
C GLU A 677 -10.98 -8.25 -9.16
N GLU A 678 -11.58 -7.21 -8.59
CA GLU A 678 -11.45 -5.85 -9.12
C GLU A 678 -10.14 -5.17 -8.71
N THR A 679 -9.51 -4.47 -9.65
CA THR A 679 -8.24 -3.76 -9.45
C THR A 679 -8.42 -2.25 -9.56
N PHE A 680 -8.06 -1.54 -8.50
CA PHE A 680 -8.10 -0.09 -8.42
C PHE A 680 -6.68 0.50 -8.43
N GLU A 681 -6.46 1.57 -9.20
CA GLU A 681 -5.22 2.35 -9.18
C GLU A 681 -5.55 3.79 -8.75
N MET A 682 -4.73 4.34 -7.86
CA MET A 682 -4.87 5.72 -7.36
C MET A 682 -3.50 6.33 -7.05
N VAL A 683 -3.42 7.66 -7.04
CA VAL A 683 -2.19 8.40 -6.77
C VAL A 683 -2.37 9.23 -5.50
N ILE A 684 -1.47 9.02 -4.54
CA ILE A 684 -1.47 9.65 -3.21
C ILE A 684 -0.28 10.62 -3.13
N PHE A 685 -0.55 11.90 -2.91
CA PHE A 685 0.44 12.98 -2.89
C PHE A 685 1.13 13.16 -1.52
N LEU A 686 0.48 12.77 -0.41
CA LEU A 686 1.08 12.76 0.93
C LEU A 686 0.86 11.40 1.65
N PRO A 687 1.59 10.32 1.26
CA PRO A 687 1.44 8.97 1.84
C PRO A 687 1.58 8.88 3.36
N GLU A 688 2.43 9.70 3.97
CA GLU A 688 2.62 9.77 5.44
C GLU A 688 1.31 10.05 6.18
N LEU A 689 0.44 10.89 5.59
CA LEU A 689 -0.80 11.34 6.21
C LEU A 689 -2.03 10.52 5.77
N ALA A 690 -1.92 9.67 4.75
CA ALA A 690 -3.05 8.89 4.23
C ALA A 690 -3.37 7.65 5.10
N LEU A 691 -4.65 7.31 5.20
CA LEU A 691 -5.15 5.99 5.61
C LEU A 691 -5.92 5.32 4.48
N LEU A 692 -5.87 4.00 4.45
CA LEU A 692 -6.68 3.11 3.63
C LEU A 692 -7.73 2.44 4.52
N ARG A 693 -9.01 2.56 4.16
CA ARG A 693 -10.15 1.88 4.80
C ARG A 693 -10.79 0.93 3.79
N PHE A 694 -10.85 -0.35 4.14
CA PHE A 694 -11.75 -1.31 3.53
C PHE A 694 -13.04 -1.30 4.34
N VAL A 695 -14.20 -1.28 3.67
CA VAL A 695 -15.49 -1.60 4.28
C VAL A 695 -16.26 -2.55 3.38
N VAL A 696 -16.91 -3.53 4.00
CA VAL A 696 -17.74 -4.53 3.36
C VAL A 696 -19.18 -4.23 3.73
N LEU A 697 -20.03 -4.15 2.71
CA LEU A 697 -21.43 -3.74 2.80
C LEU A 697 -22.30 -4.72 2.01
N ASP A 698 -23.55 -4.85 2.42
CA ASP A 698 -24.59 -5.66 1.75
C ASP A 698 -25.38 -4.77 0.78
N ASP A 699 -25.62 -5.21 -0.46
CA ASP A 699 -26.27 -4.40 -1.52
C ASP A 699 -27.81 -4.48 -1.46
N GLU A 700 -28.39 -4.11 -0.32
CA GLU A 700 -29.84 -4.09 -0.13
C GLU A 700 -30.55 -2.91 -0.83
N TYR A 701 -31.85 -3.07 -1.12
CA TYR A 701 -32.65 -2.07 -1.84
C TYR A 701 -32.90 -0.77 -1.05
N ILE A 702 -32.69 -0.76 0.28
CA ILE A 702 -32.96 0.41 1.15
C ILE A 702 -31.79 0.61 2.13
N GLY A 703 -30.73 1.24 1.62
CA GLY A 703 -29.47 1.40 2.33
C GLY A 703 -28.63 0.13 2.29
N ASP A 704 -27.34 0.28 2.62
CA ASP A 704 -26.32 -0.74 2.42
C ASP A 704 -25.85 -1.24 3.81
N PRO A 705 -26.41 -2.34 4.38
CA PRO A 705 -26.06 -2.80 5.71
C PRO A 705 -24.56 -3.05 5.93
N PHE A 706 -24.08 -2.72 7.13
CA PHE A 706 -22.67 -2.90 7.50
C PHE A 706 -22.36 -4.36 7.85
N ILE A 707 -21.37 -4.94 7.16
CA ILE A 707 -20.82 -6.27 7.45
C ILE A 707 -19.55 -6.14 8.30
N GLY A 708 -18.55 -5.38 7.83
CA GLY A 708 -17.26 -5.24 8.52
C GLY A 708 -16.33 -4.19 7.89
N GLN A 709 -15.30 -3.76 8.63
CA GLN A 709 -14.30 -2.79 8.17
C GLN A 709 -12.87 -3.16 8.58
N PHE A 710 -11.88 -2.59 7.90
CA PHE A 710 -10.52 -2.50 8.41
C PHE A 710 -9.83 -1.23 7.91
N THR A 711 -9.25 -0.45 8.83
CA THR A 711 -8.57 0.82 8.52
C THR A 711 -7.12 0.82 9.00
N VAL A 712 -6.21 1.33 8.16
CA VAL A 712 -4.76 1.32 8.38
C VAL A 712 -4.05 2.52 7.70
N PRO A 713 -3.03 3.16 8.31
CA PRO A 713 -2.23 4.21 7.68
C PRO A 713 -1.34 3.67 6.56
N LEU A 714 -1.21 4.40 5.46
CA LEU A 714 -0.65 3.88 4.21
C LEU A 714 0.82 3.44 4.32
N HIS A 715 1.58 4.04 5.23
CA HIS A 715 2.98 3.69 5.51
C HIS A 715 3.14 2.38 6.32
N CYS A 716 2.06 1.79 6.84
CA CYS A 716 2.07 0.48 7.52
C CYS A 716 1.66 -0.70 6.60
N LEU A 717 1.42 -0.45 5.31
CA LEU A 717 1.00 -1.49 4.37
C LEU A 717 2.16 -2.37 3.92
N SER A 718 2.01 -3.69 4.12
CA SER A 718 2.81 -4.70 3.43
C SER A 718 2.40 -4.84 1.97
N ARG A 719 3.37 -5.19 1.10
CA ARG A 719 3.14 -5.41 -0.35
C ARG A 719 2.79 -6.87 -0.64
N GLY A 720 2.31 -7.15 -1.84
CA GLY A 720 2.00 -8.50 -2.31
C GLY A 720 0.64 -9.00 -1.87
N TYR A 721 0.51 -10.32 -1.74
CA TYR A 721 -0.74 -11.02 -1.43
C TYR A 721 -0.97 -11.08 0.08
N ARG A 722 -1.95 -10.33 0.58
CA ARG A 722 -2.17 -10.14 2.00
C ARG A 722 -3.63 -10.35 2.40
N VAL A 723 -3.83 -10.69 3.68
CA VAL A 723 -5.15 -10.87 4.30
C VAL A 723 -5.52 -9.66 5.16
N VAL A 724 -6.76 -9.22 5.02
CA VAL A 724 -7.39 -8.15 5.80
C VAL A 724 -8.42 -8.78 6.73
N ARG A 725 -8.06 -9.01 8.01
CA ARG A 725 -9.03 -9.49 9.02
C ARG A 725 -10.02 -8.37 9.33
N LEU A 726 -11.31 -8.63 9.16
CA LEU A 726 -12.35 -7.63 9.30
C LEU A 726 -12.75 -7.44 10.76
N LEU A 727 -13.17 -6.21 11.06
CA LEU A 727 -13.64 -5.77 12.37
C LEU A 727 -15.12 -5.41 12.27
N ASN A 728 -15.85 -5.56 13.36
CA ASN A 728 -17.23 -5.09 13.48
C ASN A 728 -17.29 -3.56 13.68
N ALA A 729 -18.50 -3.01 13.78
CA ALA A 729 -18.70 -1.57 13.94
C ALA A 729 -18.09 -0.98 15.24
N ALA A 730 -17.85 -1.80 16.26
CA ALA A 730 -17.23 -1.43 17.53
C ALA A 730 -15.71 -1.72 17.58
N GLY A 731 -15.08 -2.00 16.43
CA GLY A 731 -13.63 -2.25 16.33
C GLY A 731 -13.19 -3.67 16.71
N GLU A 732 -14.10 -4.54 17.15
CA GLU A 732 -13.78 -5.91 17.58
C GLU A 732 -13.58 -6.84 16.37
N PRO A 733 -12.64 -7.83 16.41
CA PRO A 733 -12.48 -8.81 15.35
C PRO A 733 -13.75 -9.61 15.02
N LEU A 734 -13.96 -9.89 13.74
CA LEU A 734 -14.99 -10.81 13.26
C LEU A 734 -14.41 -12.21 13.07
N ASP A 735 -15.09 -13.22 13.64
CA ASP A 735 -14.63 -14.61 13.65
C ASP A 735 -14.43 -15.17 12.24
N GLY A 736 -13.17 -15.30 11.83
CA GLY A 736 -12.77 -15.82 10.52
C GLY A 736 -13.11 -14.92 9.31
N ALA A 737 -13.76 -13.78 9.51
CA ALA A 737 -14.16 -12.91 8.40
C ALA A 737 -12.96 -12.10 7.88
N CYS A 738 -12.62 -12.25 6.60
CA CYS A 738 -11.50 -11.52 6.02
C CYS A 738 -11.65 -11.25 4.52
N LEU A 739 -10.78 -10.38 3.99
CA LEU A 739 -10.58 -10.17 2.55
C LEU A 739 -9.18 -10.62 2.16
N PHE A 740 -9.05 -11.26 1.01
CA PHE A 740 -7.78 -11.53 0.35
C PHE A 740 -7.53 -10.47 -0.72
N VAL A 741 -6.40 -9.77 -0.63
CA VAL A 741 -6.06 -8.62 -1.47
C VAL A 741 -4.63 -8.70 -1.99
N HIS A 742 -4.33 -7.97 -3.07
CA HIS A 742 -2.98 -7.78 -3.58
C HIS A 742 -2.60 -6.30 -3.61
N ILE A 743 -1.47 -5.94 -2.99
CA ILE A 743 -1.02 -4.56 -2.78
C ILE A 743 0.28 -4.29 -3.54
N GLU A 744 0.23 -3.48 -4.60
CA GLU A 744 1.41 -2.90 -5.24
C GLU A 744 1.54 -1.41 -4.90
N MET A 745 2.77 -0.97 -4.63
CA MET A 745 3.09 0.43 -4.31
C MET A 745 4.41 0.85 -4.96
N TRP A 746 4.40 1.95 -5.71
CA TRP A 746 5.61 2.51 -6.32
C TRP A 746 5.52 4.03 -6.48
N HIS A 747 6.65 4.74 -6.48
CA HIS A 747 6.62 6.19 -6.68
C HIS A 747 6.31 6.58 -8.12
N ARG A 748 5.45 7.60 -8.28
CA ARG A 748 4.99 8.14 -9.55
C ARG A 748 6.12 8.83 -10.29
N ARG A 749 6.63 8.16 -11.31
CA ARG A 749 7.65 8.68 -12.24
C ARG A 749 7.08 9.83 -13.07
N GLY A 750 7.95 10.78 -13.48
CA GLY A 750 7.55 11.97 -14.22
C GLY A 750 6.75 11.61 -15.47
N ARG A 751 5.49 12.09 -15.58
CA ARG A 751 4.55 11.66 -16.62
C ARG A 751 4.98 12.16 -18.01
N GLN A 752 5.81 11.37 -18.69
CA GLN A 752 6.16 11.60 -20.09
C GLN A 752 4.89 11.49 -20.96
N ASN A 753 4.32 12.63 -21.34
CA ASN A 753 3.28 12.68 -22.35
C ASN A 753 3.89 12.22 -23.68
N SER A 754 3.47 11.04 -24.15
CA SER A 754 4.02 10.24 -25.26
C SER A 754 3.92 10.86 -26.67
N LYS A 755 3.85 12.19 -26.76
CA LYS A 755 3.81 13.00 -27.99
C LYS A 755 4.62 14.30 -27.93
N LYS A 756 5.35 14.59 -26.85
CA LYS A 756 6.27 15.75 -26.79
C LYS A 756 7.71 15.27 -26.65
N ARG A 757 8.60 15.87 -27.44
CA ARG A 757 10.07 15.68 -27.44
C ARG A 757 10.61 15.67 -26.01
N TYR A 758 11.61 14.84 -25.73
CA TYR A 758 12.36 14.81 -24.46
C TYR A 758 12.68 16.26 -24.01
N LYS A 759 11.99 16.73 -22.98
CA LYS A 759 12.32 17.95 -22.26
C LYS A 759 13.03 17.49 -20.99
N LYS A 760 14.32 17.83 -20.83
CA LYS A 760 15.11 17.39 -19.67
C LYS A 760 14.34 17.72 -18.38
N GLU A 761 14.24 16.72 -17.52
CA GLU A 761 13.63 16.84 -16.20
C GLU A 761 14.50 17.82 -15.37
N LYS A 762 13.87 18.81 -14.75
CA LYS A 762 14.55 19.83 -13.94
C LYS A 762 13.72 20.08 -12.68
N LEU A 763 14.40 20.26 -11.55
CA LEU A 763 13.77 20.65 -10.29
C LEU A 763 13.00 21.97 -10.48
N ASP A 764 11.77 22.03 -9.96
CA ASP A 764 10.92 23.22 -9.98
C ASP A 764 11.38 24.23 -8.92
N LEU A 765 12.59 24.79 -9.10
CA LEU A 765 13.18 25.78 -8.20
C LEU A 765 12.74 27.20 -8.57
N ARG A 766 12.41 27.99 -7.55
CA ARG A 766 11.85 29.34 -7.67
C ARG A 766 12.91 30.39 -7.32
N THR A 767 12.93 31.50 -8.06
CA THR A 767 13.74 32.67 -7.68
C THR A 767 13.26 33.24 -6.36
N VAL A 768 14.16 33.44 -5.40
CA VAL A 768 13.85 33.97 -4.06
C VAL A 768 13.81 35.51 -4.06
N GLY A 769 14.64 36.15 -4.90
CA GLY A 769 14.81 37.59 -4.93
C GLY A 769 15.86 38.10 -3.94
N ILE A 770 16.73 37.21 -3.46
CA ILE A 770 17.84 37.48 -2.54
C ILE A 770 19.10 36.95 -3.21
N SER A 771 20.02 37.83 -3.60
CA SER A 771 21.22 37.47 -4.39
C SER A 771 22.02 36.35 -3.74
N SER A 772 22.35 36.48 -2.45
CA SER A 772 23.09 35.46 -1.69
C SER A 772 22.42 34.08 -1.60
N VAL A 773 21.12 33.97 -1.92
CA VAL A 773 20.39 32.70 -2.00
C VAL A 773 20.28 32.23 -3.46
N ASP A 774 19.87 33.11 -4.36
CA ASP A 774 19.74 32.80 -5.79
C ASP A 774 21.10 32.45 -6.43
N ASP A 775 22.21 33.03 -5.97
CA ASP A 775 23.57 32.77 -6.46
C ASP A 775 24.18 31.47 -5.91
N LEU A 776 23.76 31.01 -4.72
CA LEU A 776 24.09 29.66 -4.22
C LEU A 776 23.44 28.58 -5.08
N VAL A 777 22.17 28.76 -5.45
CA VAL A 777 21.43 27.86 -6.33
C VAL A 777 22.01 27.86 -7.76
N LYS A 778 22.40 29.02 -8.30
CA LYS A 778 23.08 29.12 -9.60
C LYS A 778 24.43 28.40 -9.61
N SER A 779 25.26 28.64 -8.59
CA SER A 779 26.59 28.01 -8.46
C SER A 779 26.49 26.47 -8.47
N ASN A 780 25.46 25.92 -7.85
CA ASN A 780 25.21 24.48 -7.76
C ASN A 780 24.30 23.90 -8.86
N GLU A 781 23.92 24.67 -9.89
CA GLU A 781 22.99 24.20 -10.92
C GLU A 781 23.55 23.02 -11.76
N ARG A 782 24.87 22.79 -11.74
CA ARG A 782 25.50 21.59 -12.33
C ARG A 782 25.21 20.34 -11.49
N SER A 783 25.47 20.39 -10.19
CA SER A 783 25.25 19.30 -9.24
C SER A 783 23.78 18.92 -9.14
N LEU A 784 22.89 19.93 -9.09
CA LEU A 784 21.44 19.76 -9.09
C LEU A 784 20.92 19.10 -10.38
N ARG A 785 21.53 19.38 -11.54
CA ARG A 785 21.21 18.69 -12.80
C ARG A 785 21.72 17.25 -12.79
N ALA A 786 22.97 17.01 -12.40
CA ALA A 786 23.54 15.67 -12.33
C ALA A 786 22.73 14.73 -11.42
N MET A 787 22.23 15.21 -10.27
CA MET A 787 21.35 14.46 -9.38
C MET A 787 20.04 14.01 -10.07
N VAL A 788 19.37 14.90 -10.80
CA VAL A 788 18.13 14.57 -11.51
C VAL A 788 18.39 13.66 -12.70
N GLU A 789 19.46 13.90 -13.45
CA GLU A 789 19.84 13.09 -14.62
C GLU A 789 20.18 11.66 -14.19
N LEU A 790 21.01 11.47 -13.15
CA LEU A 790 21.39 10.16 -12.61
C LEU A 790 20.17 9.33 -12.12
N ARG A 791 19.19 9.99 -11.48
CA ARG A 791 17.91 9.37 -11.11
C ARG A 791 17.07 9.01 -12.34
N SER A 792 16.88 9.95 -13.26
CA SER A 792 15.97 9.80 -14.41
C SER A 792 16.49 8.73 -15.40
N GLU A 793 17.81 8.67 -15.63
CA GLU A 793 18.45 7.64 -16.46
C GLU A 793 18.31 6.22 -15.86
N THR A 794 18.47 6.11 -14.54
CA THR A 794 18.25 4.85 -13.80
C THR A 794 16.79 4.40 -13.90
N ASP A 795 15.83 5.31 -13.70
CA ASP A 795 14.40 5.02 -13.82
C ASP A 795 14.01 4.60 -15.24
N LEU A 796 14.62 5.20 -16.27
CA LEU A 796 14.42 4.84 -17.68
C LEU A 796 15.06 3.49 -18.04
N ALA A 797 16.22 3.16 -17.46
CA ALA A 797 16.86 1.86 -17.66
C ALA A 797 16.03 0.72 -17.03
N MET A 798 15.63 0.89 -15.76
CA MET A 798 14.78 -0.07 -15.06
C MET A 798 13.38 -0.21 -15.68
N SER A 799 12.77 0.89 -16.14
CA SER A 799 11.48 0.85 -16.86
C SER A 799 11.58 0.07 -18.18
N ALA A 800 12.65 0.28 -18.96
CA ALA A 800 12.88 -0.49 -20.18
C ALA A 800 13.08 -1.99 -19.89
N LEU A 801 13.86 -2.33 -18.86
CA LEU A 801 14.06 -3.72 -18.43
C LEU A 801 12.74 -4.39 -18.01
N ARG A 802 11.92 -3.71 -17.18
CA ARG A 802 10.59 -4.18 -16.78
C ARG A 802 9.67 -4.41 -17.99
N CYS A 803 9.76 -3.57 -19.01
CA CYS A 803 8.99 -3.68 -20.26
C CYS A 803 9.41 -4.88 -21.14
N GLU A 804 10.71 -5.15 -21.33
CA GLU A 804 11.16 -6.37 -22.05
C GLU A 804 10.92 -7.64 -21.22
N CYS A 805 11.02 -7.55 -19.89
CA CYS A 805 10.61 -8.63 -18.98
C CYS A 805 9.09 -8.87 -19.00
N GLY A 806 8.27 -7.86 -19.30
CA GLY A 806 6.82 -7.98 -19.27
C GLY A 806 6.26 -8.12 -17.86
N VAL A 807 6.87 -7.43 -16.90
CA VAL A 807 6.45 -7.38 -15.49
C VAL A 807 5.71 -6.07 -15.19
N SER A 808 5.17 -5.90 -13.98
CA SER A 808 4.57 -4.62 -13.56
C SER A 808 5.64 -3.53 -13.39
N ASP A 809 5.25 -2.27 -13.53
CA ASP A 809 6.19 -1.14 -13.53
C ASP A 809 6.85 -0.90 -12.15
N GLY A 810 6.30 -1.50 -11.09
CA GLY A 810 6.87 -1.55 -9.74
C GLY A 810 7.75 -2.77 -9.41
N ALA A 811 7.93 -3.72 -10.33
CA ALA A 811 8.62 -4.99 -10.07
C ALA A 811 10.14 -4.83 -9.78
N SER A 812 10.68 -5.68 -8.91
CA SER A 812 12.10 -5.62 -8.51
C SER A 812 13.07 -6.06 -9.63
N MET A 813 14.33 -5.64 -9.52
CA MET A 813 15.43 -6.17 -10.36
C MET A 813 15.52 -7.71 -10.27
N GLN A 814 15.20 -8.29 -9.11
CA GLN A 814 15.14 -9.74 -8.91
C GLN A 814 14.04 -10.41 -9.74
N HIS A 815 12.84 -9.82 -9.80
CA HIS A 815 11.77 -10.35 -10.65
C HIS A 815 12.21 -10.35 -12.13
N CYS A 816 12.79 -9.24 -12.62
CA CYS A 816 13.36 -9.16 -13.97
C CYS A 816 14.44 -10.23 -14.22
N LEU A 817 15.38 -10.41 -13.28
CA LEU A 817 16.46 -11.39 -13.40
C LEU A 817 15.93 -12.84 -13.39
N ARG A 818 14.93 -13.16 -12.56
CA ARG A 818 14.26 -14.49 -12.56
C ARG A 818 13.64 -14.79 -13.93
N VAL A 819 12.90 -13.83 -14.48
CA VAL A 819 12.26 -13.95 -15.80
C VAL A 819 13.29 -14.16 -16.92
N ILE A 820 14.40 -13.41 -16.91
CA ILE A 820 15.49 -13.58 -17.88
C ILE A 820 16.19 -14.94 -17.70
N THR A 821 16.47 -15.35 -16.46
CA THR A 821 17.10 -16.65 -16.15
C THR A 821 16.24 -17.81 -16.62
N HIS A 822 14.92 -17.76 -16.40
CA HIS A 822 13.97 -18.77 -16.88
C HIS A 822 13.90 -18.85 -18.41
N ARG A 823 13.92 -17.71 -19.11
CA ARG A 823 14.01 -17.67 -20.58
C ARG A 823 15.32 -18.30 -21.09
N ILE A 824 16.45 -18.03 -20.43
CA ILE A 824 17.76 -18.61 -20.74
C ILE A 824 17.75 -20.14 -20.55
N GLN A 825 17.24 -20.63 -19.40
CA GLN A 825 17.10 -22.07 -19.12
C GLN A 825 16.38 -22.81 -20.26
N ARG A 826 15.26 -22.24 -20.73
CA ARG A 826 14.41 -22.81 -21.79
C ARG A 826 14.93 -22.59 -23.22
N THR A 827 16.03 -21.83 -23.42
CA THR A 827 16.61 -21.59 -24.75
C THR A 827 17.64 -22.68 -25.07
N ARG A 828 17.39 -23.44 -26.15
CA ARG A 828 18.21 -24.61 -26.52
C ARG A 828 19.63 -24.20 -26.99
N SER A 829 19.79 -23.08 -27.68
CA SER A 829 21.06 -22.63 -28.26
C SER A 829 22.11 -22.09 -27.28
N VAL A 830 21.73 -21.82 -26.02
CA VAL A 830 22.67 -21.38 -24.97
C VAL A 830 23.47 -22.58 -24.46
N ARG A 831 24.80 -22.53 -24.60
CA ARG A 831 25.71 -23.58 -24.11
C ARG A 831 26.11 -23.35 -22.65
N LYS A 832 26.41 -22.10 -22.28
CA LYS A 832 26.95 -21.73 -20.97
C LYS A 832 26.51 -20.33 -20.56
N VAL A 833 26.34 -20.13 -19.26
CA VAL A 833 25.98 -18.85 -18.62
C VAL A 833 27.01 -18.56 -17.52
N TYR A 834 27.48 -17.33 -17.43
CA TYR A 834 28.33 -16.86 -16.34
C TYR A 834 28.10 -15.38 -16.05
N ILE A 835 28.61 -14.90 -14.93
CA ILE A 835 28.62 -13.47 -14.59
C ILE A 835 30.06 -12.99 -14.63
N GLN A 836 30.28 -11.86 -15.30
CA GLN A 836 31.58 -11.22 -15.44
C GLN A 836 31.55 -9.87 -14.72
N GLU A 837 32.52 -9.61 -13.85
CA GLU A 837 32.74 -8.25 -13.32
C GLU A 837 33.37 -7.38 -14.42
N VAL A 838 32.71 -6.28 -14.78
CA VAL A 838 33.20 -5.25 -15.70
C VAL A 838 33.12 -3.91 -14.97
N ASP A 839 34.25 -3.23 -14.78
CA ASP A 839 34.37 -1.97 -14.01
C ASP A 839 33.71 -2.00 -12.62
N GLY A 840 33.77 -3.16 -11.94
CA GLY A 840 33.14 -3.41 -10.64
C GLY A 840 31.62 -3.63 -10.70
N SER A 841 31.09 -3.98 -11.87
CA SER A 841 29.67 -4.19 -12.17
C SER A 841 29.45 -5.63 -12.64
N PRO A 842 28.51 -6.40 -12.06
CA PRO A 842 28.24 -7.77 -12.46
C PRO A 842 27.37 -7.79 -13.73
N MET A 843 27.93 -8.23 -14.86
CA MET A 843 27.23 -8.35 -16.14
C MET A 843 26.94 -9.80 -16.50
N LEU A 844 25.77 -10.09 -17.05
CA LEU A 844 25.36 -11.45 -17.42
C LEU A 844 25.93 -11.81 -18.81
N ARG A 845 26.66 -12.92 -18.91
CA ARG A 845 27.33 -13.33 -20.15
C ARG A 845 26.93 -14.75 -20.55
N LEU A 846 26.84 -14.96 -21.85
CA LEU A 846 26.22 -16.13 -22.48
C LEU A 846 27.08 -16.59 -23.66
N GLU A 847 27.40 -17.88 -23.69
CA GLU A 847 27.94 -18.55 -24.86
C GLU A 847 26.78 -19.28 -25.55
N ALA A 848 26.46 -18.89 -26.78
CA ALA A 848 25.33 -19.44 -27.53
C ALA A 848 25.63 -19.41 -29.04
N ASP A 849 25.15 -20.43 -29.77
CA ASP A 849 25.40 -20.53 -31.22
C ASP A 849 24.62 -19.48 -32.02
N THR A 850 23.36 -19.25 -31.64
CA THR A 850 22.51 -18.16 -32.14
C THR A 850 21.59 -17.67 -31.01
N LEU A 851 21.38 -16.35 -30.93
CA LEU A 851 20.39 -15.74 -30.05
C LEU A 851 19.34 -15.02 -30.91
N SER A 852 18.08 -15.15 -30.53
CA SER A 852 17.00 -14.43 -31.19
C SER A 852 17.05 -12.93 -30.86
N GLU A 853 16.61 -12.08 -31.79
CA GLU A 853 16.64 -10.62 -31.63
C GLU A 853 15.96 -10.14 -30.33
N ASN A 854 14.89 -10.84 -29.92
CA ASN A 854 14.18 -10.57 -28.67
C ASN A 854 15.00 -10.93 -27.42
N MET A 855 15.75 -12.03 -27.44
CA MET A 855 16.66 -12.38 -26.34
C MET A 855 17.81 -11.37 -26.26
N THR A 856 18.46 -11.08 -27.38
CA THR A 856 19.55 -10.10 -27.46
C THR A 856 19.11 -8.73 -26.94
N ARG A 857 17.91 -8.25 -27.33
CA ARG A 857 17.35 -6.99 -26.82
C ARG A 857 17.07 -7.03 -25.31
N CYS A 858 16.61 -8.16 -24.78
CA CYS A 858 16.38 -8.35 -23.34
C CYS A 858 17.70 -8.36 -22.53
N LEU A 859 18.78 -8.86 -23.13
CA LEU A 859 20.12 -8.86 -22.52
C LEU A 859 20.76 -7.48 -22.56
N CYS A 860 20.72 -6.77 -23.70
CA CYS A 860 21.23 -5.40 -23.81
C CYS A 860 20.48 -4.42 -22.88
N THR A 861 19.19 -4.68 -22.58
CA THR A 861 18.44 -3.87 -21.60
C THR A 861 18.74 -4.25 -20.15
N LEU A 862 19.11 -5.50 -19.85
CA LEU A 862 19.66 -5.90 -18.56
C LEU A 862 21.04 -5.28 -18.33
N ASP A 863 21.96 -5.41 -19.29
CA ASP A 863 23.31 -4.84 -19.22
C ASP A 863 23.25 -3.33 -18.96
N ARG A 864 22.46 -2.58 -19.76
CA ARG A 864 22.26 -1.14 -19.58
C ARG A 864 21.66 -0.79 -18.21
N ALA A 865 20.81 -1.65 -17.64
CA ALA A 865 20.33 -1.45 -16.27
C ALA A 865 21.47 -1.66 -15.25
N CYS A 866 22.27 -2.72 -15.39
CA CYS A 866 23.41 -3.00 -14.51
C CYS A 866 24.45 -1.87 -14.54
N GLU A 867 24.78 -1.35 -15.72
CA GLU A 867 25.67 -0.19 -15.93
C GLU A 867 25.16 1.07 -15.22
N GLN A 868 23.84 1.33 -15.28
CA GLN A 868 23.21 2.48 -14.65
C GLN A 868 23.18 2.34 -13.12
N LEU A 869 22.78 1.18 -12.58
CA LEU A 869 22.85 0.92 -11.12
C LEU A 869 24.29 1.02 -10.60
N ALA A 870 25.27 0.51 -11.34
CA ALA A 870 26.69 0.65 -10.98
C ALA A 870 27.17 2.11 -11.06
N SER A 871 26.64 2.90 -11.99
CA SER A 871 26.96 4.33 -12.13
C SER A 871 26.32 5.17 -11.04
N VAL A 872 25.10 4.85 -10.58
CA VAL A 872 24.52 5.42 -9.33
C VAL A 872 25.47 5.15 -8.17
N ARG A 873 25.85 3.89 -7.93
CA ARG A 873 26.72 3.52 -6.81
C ARG A 873 28.09 4.25 -6.84
N ARG A 874 28.66 4.48 -8.03
CA ARG A 874 29.93 5.21 -8.20
C ARG A 874 29.79 6.73 -8.07
N LEU A 875 28.72 7.33 -8.59
CA LEU A 875 28.57 8.78 -8.71
C LEU A 875 27.73 9.42 -7.60
N HIS A 876 26.93 8.65 -6.86
CA HIS A 876 26.03 9.15 -5.81
C HIS A 876 26.76 10.09 -4.85
N ASP A 877 27.81 9.63 -4.19
CA ASP A 877 28.42 10.39 -3.08
C ASP A 877 29.08 11.68 -3.59
N SER A 878 29.72 11.64 -4.76
CA SER A 878 30.25 12.83 -5.45
C SER A 878 29.19 13.82 -5.95
N THR A 879 27.96 13.35 -6.19
CA THR A 879 26.83 14.18 -6.66
C THR A 879 26.02 14.73 -5.48
N ALA A 880 25.86 13.93 -4.42
CA ALA A 880 25.10 14.25 -3.23
C ALA A 880 25.83 15.25 -2.32
N ALA A 881 27.14 15.08 -2.10
CA ALA A 881 27.91 15.93 -1.19
C ALA A 881 27.75 17.46 -1.43
N PRO A 882 27.93 18.02 -2.65
CA PRO A 882 27.72 19.45 -2.89
C PRO A 882 26.24 19.88 -2.80
N VAL A 883 25.29 18.95 -3.00
CA VAL A 883 23.86 19.24 -2.88
C VAL A 883 23.39 19.18 -1.41
N LEU A 884 24.01 18.34 -0.58
CA LEU A 884 23.85 18.32 0.87
C LEU A 884 24.38 19.60 1.51
N ASP A 885 25.58 20.04 1.12
CA ASP A 885 26.16 21.33 1.53
C ASP A 885 25.25 22.50 1.14
N LEU A 886 24.79 22.56 -0.13
CA LEU A 886 23.78 23.54 -0.55
C LEU A 886 22.51 23.47 0.30
N CYS A 887 22.01 22.28 0.62
CA CYS A 887 20.80 22.10 1.42
C CYS A 887 20.99 22.65 2.84
N ALA A 888 22.11 22.34 3.49
CA ALA A 888 22.46 22.87 4.81
C ALA A 888 22.60 24.41 4.79
N GLN A 889 23.32 24.98 3.83
CA GLN A 889 23.46 26.43 3.68
C GLN A 889 22.12 27.12 3.43
N LEU A 890 21.22 26.53 2.62
CA LEU A 890 19.88 27.07 2.41
C LEU A 890 18.99 26.93 3.66
N GLU A 891 19.20 25.90 4.50
CA GLU A 891 18.52 25.74 5.78
C GLU A 891 19.04 26.69 6.87
N ASP A 892 20.32 27.06 6.85
CA ASP A 892 20.86 28.17 7.64
C ASP A 892 20.24 29.51 7.18
N LYS A 893 20.21 29.77 5.87
CA LYS A 893 19.57 30.98 5.31
C LYS A 893 18.05 31.02 5.53
N ALA A 894 17.39 29.88 5.68
CA ALA A 894 15.97 29.82 6.06
C ALA A 894 15.76 30.13 7.55
N ARG A 895 16.64 29.66 8.43
CA ARG A 895 16.63 30.01 9.87
C ARG A 895 16.95 31.49 10.11
N ASP A 896 17.92 32.04 9.38
CA ASP A 896 18.34 33.45 9.45
C ASP A 896 17.47 34.39 8.57
N PHE A 897 16.44 33.86 7.89
CA PHE A 897 15.62 34.62 6.94
C PHE A 897 15.04 35.94 7.49
N PRO A 898 14.56 36.04 8.76
CA PRO A 898 14.08 37.32 9.30
C PRO A 898 15.14 38.42 9.27
N ASN A 899 16.40 38.11 9.60
CA ASN A 899 17.50 39.08 9.61
C ASN A 899 17.90 39.47 8.18
N LEU A 900 18.02 38.49 7.28
CA LEU A 900 18.30 38.72 5.86
C LEU A 900 17.24 39.60 5.20
N ALA A 901 15.96 39.36 5.51
CA ALA A 901 14.84 40.13 5.00
C ALA A 901 14.78 41.55 5.59
N LEU A 902 15.09 41.73 6.88
CA LEU A 902 15.23 43.05 7.51
C LEU A 902 16.35 43.87 6.87
N GLY A 903 17.53 43.28 6.66
CA GLY A 903 18.68 43.94 6.02
C GLY A 903 18.43 44.34 4.56
N LEU A 904 17.49 43.67 3.89
CA LEU A 904 17.05 43.99 2.52
C LEU A 904 15.75 44.81 2.46
N GLY A 905 15.20 45.24 3.61
CA GLY A 905 13.97 46.03 3.68
C GLY A 905 12.70 45.32 3.20
N LEU A 906 12.70 43.98 3.12
CA LEU A 906 11.56 43.19 2.64
C LEU A 906 10.43 43.20 3.66
N LYS A 907 9.23 43.64 3.24
CA LYS A 907 8.04 43.78 4.10
C LYS A 907 6.78 43.27 3.39
N GLY A 908 5.77 42.87 4.18
CA GLY A 908 4.47 42.40 3.69
C GLY A 908 4.60 41.23 2.70
N ALA A 909 3.76 41.22 1.65
CA ALA A 909 3.73 40.13 0.67
C ALA A 909 5.07 39.84 -0.04
N LYS A 910 6.04 40.78 -0.06
CA LYS A 910 7.40 40.52 -0.56
C LYS A 910 8.22 39.66 0.39
N PHE A 911 8.06 39.84 1.70
CA PHE A 911 8.69 39.01 2.73
C PHE A 911 8.17 37.58 2.63
N THR A 912 6.84 37.41 2.67
CA THR A 912 6.18 36.08 2.64
C THR A 912 6.61 35.31 1.39
N LYS A 913 6.42 35.89 0.20
CA LYS A 913 6.76 35.23 -1.08
C LYS A 913 8.24 34.81 -1.19
N ALA A 914 9.17 35.59 -0.63
CA ALA A 914 10.58 35.22 -0.61
C ALA A 914 10.85 34.07 0.38
N SER A 915 10.23 34.10 1.56
CA SER A 915 10.27 33.01 2.55
C SER A 915 9.72 31.71 1.97
N ASP A 916 8.55 31.76 1.33
CA ASP A 916 7.87 30.62 0.71
C ASP A 916 8.70 30.02 -0.43
N ASN A 917 9.34 30.86 -1.25
CA ASN A 917 10.20 30.41 -2.34
C ASN A 917 11.51 29.77 -1.83
N LEU A 918 12.09 30.27 -0.74
CA LEU A 918 13.24 29.64 -0.08
C LEU A 918 12.85 28.29 0.54
N ALA A 919 11.75 28.26 1.29
CA ALA A 919 11.19 27.04 1.88
C ALA A 919 10.85 25.97 0.82
N TRP A 920 10.27 26.40 -0.31
CA TRP A 920 10.00 25.56 -1.48
C TRP A 920 11.30 24.97 -2.05
N ASN A 921 12.33 25.80 -2.27
CA ASN A 921 13.62 25.33 -2.80
C ASN A 921 14.29 24.32 -1.86
N VAL A 922 14.33 24.60 -0.55
CA VAL A 922 14.87 23.67 0.45
C VAL A 922 14.15 22.32 0.39
N ARG A 923 12.81 22.30 0.40
CA ARG A 923 12.05 21.04 0.36
C ARG A 923 12.21 20.29 -0.97
N VAL A 924 12.26 20.98 -2.11
CA VAL A 924 12.54 20.35 -3.41
C VAL A 924 13.93 19.71 -3.45
N ILE A 925 14.95 20.37 -2.89
CA ILE A 925 16.32 19.84 -2.81
C ILE A 925 16.41 18.68 -1.83
N ARG A 926 15.88 18.81 -0.61
CA ARG A 926 15.84 17.76 0.42
C ARG A 926 15.08 16.52 -0.06
N GLY A 927 13.97 16.71 -0.77
CA GLY A 927 13.19 15.63 -1.38
C GLY A 927 13.94 14.92 -2.52
N ALA A 928 14.66 15.66 -3.37
CA ALA A 928 15.49 15.08 -4.43
C ALA A 928 16.70 14.31 -3.88
N LEU A 929 17.35 14.82 -2.82
CA LEU A 929 18.40 14.12 -2.08
C LEU A 929 17.91 12.79 -1.49
N ARG A 930 16.74 12.79 -0.83
CA ARG A 930 16.11 11.57 -0.31
C ARG A 930 15.85 10.56 -1.43
N GLN A 931 15.27 11.01 -2.55
CA GLN A 931 15.03 10.14 -3.72
C GLN A 931 16.33 9.60 -4.34
N LEU A 932 17.43 10.36 -4.31
CA LEU A 932 18.74 9.87 -4.77
C LEU A 932 19.28 8.75 -3.85
N GLY A 933 19.10 8.89 -2.53
CA GLY A 933 19.44 7.86 -1.54
C GLY A 933 18.59 6.59 -1.68
N GLU A 934 17.27 6.75 -1.90
CA GLU A 934 16.35 5.63 -2.22
C GLU A 934 16.82 4.87 -3.47
N VAL A 935 17.27 5.59 -4.51
CA VAL A 935 17.81 4.98 -5.74
C VAL A 935 19.19 4.35 -5.54
N LYS A 936 20.04 4.86 -4.63
CA LYS A 936 21.27 4.16 -4.20
C LYS A 936 20.93 2.82 -3.55
N GLU A 937 19.95 2.80 -2.64
CA GLU A 937 19.49 1.58 -1.97
C GLU A 937 18.88 0.56 -2.96
N GLU A 938 18.09 0.99 -3.96
CA GLU A 938 17.60 0.10 -5.03
C GLU A 938 18.76 -0.41 -5.92
N ALA A 939 19.75 0.44 -6.23
CA ALA A 939 20.91 0.08 -7.04
C ALA A 939 21.85 -0.92 -6.38
N GLU A 940 22.20 -0.70 -5.11
CA GLU A 940 23.07 -1.62 -4.34
C GLU A 940 22.41 -2.98 -4.17
N LYS A 941 21.10 -3.03 -3.87
CA LYS A 941 20.31 -4.28 -3.87
C LYS A 941 20.31 -4.96 -5.24
N GLY A 942 20.05 -4.21 -6.32
CA GLY A 942 20.00 -4.78 -7.67
C GLY A 942 21.31 -5.44 -8.09
N LEU A 943 22.44 -4.78 -7.81
CA LEU A 943 23.79 -5.32 -8.05
C LEU A 943 24.10 -6.52 -7.14
N TRP A 944 23.68 -6.49 -5.87
CA TRP A 944 23.84 -7.59 -4.93
C TRP A 944 23.02 -8.83 -5.32
N VAL A 945 21.76 -8.65 -5.77
CA VAL A 945 20.91 -9.74 -6.28
C VAL A 945 21.59 -10.46 -7.44
N ILE A 946 22.17 -9.73 -8.39
CA ILE A 946 22.90 -10.31 -9.52
C ILE A 946 24.12 -11.10 -9.03
N ARG A 947 24.93 -10.54 -8.11
CA ARG A 947 26.09 -11.25 -7.51
C ARG A 947 25.66 -12.50 -6.74
N ARG A 948 24.61 -12.44 -5.92
CA ARG A 948 24.05 -13.59 -5.19
C ARG A 948 23.57 -14.67 -6.15
N SER A 949 22.95 -14.27 -7.26
CA SER A 949 22.44 -15.17 -8.30
C SER A 949 23.55 -15.86 -9.10
N ALA A 950 24.81 -15.38 -9.07
CA ALA A 950 25.93 -15.96 -9.83
C ALA A 950 26.07 -17.47 -9.61
N LYS A 951 26.01 -17.94 -8.35
CA LYS A 951 26.13 -19.37 -8.02
C LYS A 951 24.98 -20.20 -8.61
N ALA A 952 23.75 -19.68 -8.56
CA ALA A 952 22.58 -20.36 -9.12
C ALA A 952 22.64 -20.39 -10.65
N ILE A 953 22.99 -19.27 -11.28
CA ILE A 953 23.12 -19.12 -12.73
C ILE A 953 24.25 -20.01 -13.29
N SER A 954 25.39 -20.13 -12.60
CA SER A 954 26.48 -21.02 -13.00
C SER A 954 26.07 -22.50 -13.02
N ARG A 955 25.24 -22.96 -12.07
CA ARG A 955 24.73 -24.36 -12.06
C ARG A 955 23.96 -24.72 -13.35
N LEU A 956 23.32 -23.75 -14.00
CA LEU A 956 22.56 -23.95 -15.23
C LEU A 956 23.43 -24.38 -16.42
N SER A 957 24.74 -24.11 -16.37
CA SER A 957 25.71 -24.61 -17.36
C SER A 957 26.11 -26.08 -17.14
N GLY A 958 25.99 -26.60 -15.92
CA GLY A 958 26.41 -27.96 -15.56
C GLY A 958 25.32 -29.04 -15.65
N GLN A 959 24.04 -28.64 -15.74
CA GLN A 959 22.90 -29.58 -15.76
C GLN A 959 22.51 -30.09 -17.16
N ARG A 960 23.17 -29.65 -18.23
CA ARG A 960 22.86 -30.09 -19.60
C ARG A 960 23.72 -31.31 -19.97
N PRO A 961 23.14 -32.51 -20.18
CA PRO A 961 23.91 -33.65 -20.67
C PRO A 961 24.44 -33.34 -22.06
N ALA A 962 25.70 -33.69 -22.32
CA ALA A 962 26.31 -33.54 -23.63
C ALA A 962 25.56 -34.45 -24.63
N ALA A 963 24.79 -33.84 -25.53
CA ALA A 963 24.04 -34.56 -26.54
C ALA A 963 25.02 -35.34 -27.44
N GLN A 964 24.99 -36.67 -27.35
CA GLN A 964 25.77 -37.53 -28.24
C GLN A 964 25.26 -37.33 -29.67
N VAL A 965 26.05 -36.63 -30.49
CA VAL A 965 25.79 -36.49 -31.92
C VAL A 965 26.09 -37.82 -32.60
N SER A 966 25.10 -38.71 -32.63
CA SER A 966 25.17 -39.94 -33.41
C SER A 966 25.17 -39.59 -34.89
N ALA A 967 26.35 -39.57 -35.51
CA ALA A 967 26.52 -39.29 -36.92
C ALA A 967 25.90 -40.42 -37.77
N GLN A 968 24.67 -40.23 -38.27
CA GLN A 968 24.16 -41.04 -39.36
C GLN A 968 24.83 -40.61 -40.69
N PRO A 969 25.26 -41.55 -41.54
CA PRO A 969 25.91 -41.22 -42.80
C PRO A 969 24.90 -40.70 -43.82
N GLN A 970 25.26 -39.63 -44.55
CA GLN A 970 24.47 -39.16 -45.69
C GLN A 970 24.74 -40.00 -46.95
N PRO A 971 23.73 -40.23 -47.81
CA PRO A 971 23.93 -40.82 -49.13
C PRO A 971 24.66 -39.82 -50.07
N PRO A 972 25.39 -40.30 -51.08
CA PRO A 972 26.27 -39.46 -51.89
C PRO A 972 25.51 -38.60 -52.92
N PRO A 973 25.97 -37.36 -53.21
CA PRO A 973 25.45 -36.56 -54.30
C PRO A 973 25.94 -37.06 -55.66
N LEU A 974 25.06 -37.04 -56.68
CA LEU A 974 25.42 -37.38 -58.05
C LEU A 974 26.30 -36.30 -58.69
N SER A 975 27.41 -36.73 -59.31
CA SER A 975 28.40 -35.85 -59.92
C SER A 975 28.01 -35.35 -61.31
N ARG A 976 28.38 -34.10 -61.64
CA ARG A 976 28.81 -33.73 -63.00
C ARG A 976 30.01 -32.78 -62.95
N THR A 977 31.15 -33.30 -63.43
CA THR A 977 32.22 -32.66 -64.23
C THR A 977 32.37 -31.13 -64.20
N SER A 978 33.58 -30.55 -64.11
CA SER A 978 34.80 -31.02 -64.82
C SER A 978 36.14 -30.61 -64.16
N SER A 979 37.20 -31.35 -64.51
CA SER A 979 38.63 -30.92 -64.62
C SER A 979 39.20 -29.95 -63.56
N ALA A 980 40.01 -30.42 -62.60
CA ALA A 980 41.48 -30.60 -62.72
C ALA A 980 42.28 -29.27 -62.55
N THR A 981 43.53 -29.24 -62.04
CA THR A 981 44.54 -30.31 -61.90
C THR A 981 45.58 -29.96 -60.80
N THR A 982 45.96 -30.92 -59.92
CA THR A 982 47.27 -31.01 -59.17
C THR A 982 47.71 -29.85 -58.24
N LYS A 983 48.50 -30.03 -57.16
CA LYS A 983 49.17 -31.21 -56.54
C LYS A 983 49.45 -30.94 -55.04
N HIS A 984 49.61 -32.00 -54.23
CA HIS A 984 50.21 -32.00 -52.87
C HIS A 984 51.75 -31.80 -52.91
N PRO A 985 52.49 -31.77 -51.77
CA PRO A 985 52.14 -31.69 -50.33
C PRO A 985 52.68 -30.35 -49.71
N GLY A 986 52.83 -30.07 -48.41
CA GLY A 986 53.10 -30.87 -47.21
C GLY A 986 53.33 -29.95 -45.98
N PRO A 987 53.75 -30.48 -44.79
CA PRO A 987 53.46 -29.83 -43.50
C PRO A 987 54.69 -29.44 -42.64
N THR A 988 54.41 -29.02 -41.39
CA THR A 988 55.34 -28.62 -40.29
C THR A 988 55.99 -27.24 -40.43
N GLY A 989 56.32 -26.52 -39.34
CA GLY A 989 56.01 -26.73 -37.92
C GLY A 989 56.97 -25.98 -36.98
N SER A 990 56.53 -25.65 -35.75
CA SER A 990 57.28 -24.90 -34.69
C SER A 990 57.70 -23.45 -35.06
N GLY A 991 57.97 -22.53 -34.12
CA GLY A 991 57.82 -22.58 -32.65
C GLY A 991 58.41 -21.33 -31.97
N SER A 992 58.43 -21.35 -30.62
CA SER A 992 59.20 -20.51 -29.68
C SER A 992 59.06 -18.97 -29.67
N ASP A 993 58.67 -18.48 -28.48
CA ASP A 993 58.99 -17.19 -27.83
C ASP A 993 60.55 -17.04 -27.60
N PRO A 994 61.15 -16.03 -26.89
CA PRO A 994 60.53 -14.99 -26.04
C PRO A 994 61.19 -13.58 -25.97
N ASP A 995 60.58 -12.73 -25.14
CA ASP A 995 61.15 -11.74 -24.18
C ASP A 995 62.11 -10.58 -24.52
N SER A 996 61.74 -9.43 -23.90
CA SER A 996 62.59 -8.45 -23.17
C SER A 996 63.19 -7.18 -23.83
N LEU A 997 62.58 -6.05 -23.46
CA LEU A 997 63.17 -4.82 -22.86
C LEU A 997 64.38 -4.08 -23.48
N GLY A 998 64.23 -2.76 -23.69
CA GLY A 998 65.26 -1.78 -23.26
C GLY A 998 65.54 -0.55 -24.14
N HIS A 999 65.19 0.66 -23.64
CA HIS A 999 65.63 2.01 -24.10
C HIS A 999 65.29 2.41 -25.56
N GLY A 1000 65.27 3.70 -25.96
CA GLY A 1000 65.31 4.96 -25.21
C GLY A 1000 65.82 6.14 -26.07
N GLY A 1001 65.14 7.29 -26.08
CA GLY A 1001 65.61 8.48 -26.82
C GLY A 1001 64.61 9.66 -26.92
N ARG A 1002 65.12 10.89 -26.91
CA ARG A 1002 64.37 12.14 -27.19
C ARG A 1002 64.69 12.63 -28.61
N LEU A 1003 63.81 13.43 -29.23
CA LEU A 1003 64.07 14.87 -29.52
C LEU A 1003 62.90 15.58 -30.24
N SER A 1004 62.95 16.91 -30.25
CA SER A 1004 62.09 17.88 -30.97
C SER A 1004 62.92 18.51 -32.14
N PRO A 1005 62.50 19.52 -32.94
CA PRO A 1005 61.35 20.46 -32.83
C PRO A 1005 60.61 20.85 -34.16
N GLN A 1006 59.60 21.74 -34.05
CA GLN A 1006 59.13 22.89 -34.91
C GLN A 1006 59.25 22.84 -36.48
N SER A 1007 58.49 23.59 -37.31
CA SER A 1007 57.88 24.94 -37.18
C SER A 1007 56.82 25.31 -38.26
N ASN A 1008 55.83 26.17 -37.90
CA ASN A 1008 55.24 27.31 -38.69
C ASN A 1008 54.55 27.04 -40.08
N SER A 1009 53.74 27.94 -40.69
CA SER A 1009 53.56 29.42 -40.53
C SER A 1009 52.18 30.02 -40.94
N SER A 1010 51.78 31.13 -40.28
CA SER A 1010 51.03 32.36 -40.71
C SER A 1010 50.04 32.36 -41.92
N THR A 1011 48.91 33.08 -41.88
CA THR A 1011 48.81 34.57 -42.00
C THR A 1011 47.45 35.18 -41.54
N SER A 1012 47.28 36.52 -41.61
CA SER A 1012 46.29 37.32 -40.85
C SER A 1012 45.80 38.62 -41.54
N ARG A 1013 44.61 39.18 -41.20
CA ARG A 1013 44.32 40.66 -41.13
C ARG A 1013 42.94 41.02 -40.54
N SER A 1014 42.66 42.33 -40.39
CA SER A 1014 41.68 42.93 -39.43
C SER A 1014 40.65 43.93 -40.08
N PRO A 1015 40.21 45.09 -39.51
CA PRO A 1015 38.95 45.22 -38.75
C PRO A 1015 38.02 46.47 -39.00
N ALA A 1016 36.91 46.55 -38.24
CA ALA A 1016 36.27 47.77 -37.64
C ALA A 1016 35.22 48.65 -38.39
N ALA A 1017 34.52 49.48 -37.58
CA ALA A 1017 33.72 50.71 -37.84
C ALA A 1017 32.15 50.67 -37.89
N SER A 1018 31.55 51.83 -37.57
CA SER A 1018 30.11 52.25 -37.58
C SER A 1018 30.06 53.77 -37.90
N PRO A 1019 28.93 54.46 -38.24
CA PRO A 1019 27.83 54.81 -37.29
C PRO A 1019 26.43 55.13 -37.93
N CYS A 1020 25.51 55.79 -37.17
CA CYS A 1020 24.32 56.66 -37.50
C CYS A 1020 23.50 56.46 -38.81
N GLY A 1021 22.15 56.66 -38.89
CA GLY A 1021 21.08 57.22 -38.02
C GLY A 1021 19.73 57.18 -38.79
N THR A 1022 18.65 57.98 -38.63
CA THR A 1022 18.12 58.97 -37.64
C THR A 1022 16.64 59.32 -38.00
N ALA A 1023 15.78 59.69 -37.02
CA ALA A 1023 14.48 60.43 -37.14
C ALA A 1023 13.29 59.75 -37.90
N SER A 1024 11.99 60.08 -37.70
CA SER A 1024 11.25 60.76 -36.60
C SER A 1024 9.71 60.69 -36.78
N GLY A 1025 8.93 60.56 -35.69
CA GLY A 1025 7.48 60.88 -35.61
C GLY A 1025 6.49 59.81 -36.16
N GLY A 1026 5.25 59.71 -35.67
CA GLY A 1026 4.62 60.39 -34.52
C GLY A 1026 3.10 60.11 -34.40
N VAL A 1027 2.45 60.78 -33.44
CA VAL A 1027 0.99 61.03 -33.31
C VAL A 1027 0.05 59.81 -33.08
N SER A 1028 -0.59 59.80 -31.90
CA SER A 1028 -1.85 59.06 -31.66
C SER A 1028 -3.07 59.91 -32.06
N PRO A 1029 -4.21 59.28 -32.38
CA PRO A 1029 -5.44 59.73 -31.71
C PRO A 1029 -6.32 58.57 -31.20
N THR A 1030 -7.45 58.96 -30.60
CA THR A 1030 -8.25 58.20 -29.62
C THR A 1030 -9.66 57.85 -30.10
N ILE A 1031 -10.31 56.93 -29.37
CA ILE A 1031 -11.78 56.73 -29.24
C ILE A 1031 -12.52 56.05 -30.42
N GLY A 1032 -13.43 55.12 -30.08
CA GLY A 1032 -14.40 54.46 -30.96
C GLY A 1032 -15.17 53.37 -30.19
N GLU A 1033 -16.49 53.45 -30.14
CA GLU A 1033 -17.33 52.62 -29.24
C GLU A 1033 -17.94 51.34 -29.89
N MET A 1034 -18.54 50.51 -29.02
CA MET A 1034 -19.80 49.74 -29.18
C MET A 1034 -19.77 48.19 -29.23
N ARG A 1035 -20.56 47.62 -28.30
CA ARG A 1035 -21.59 46.55 -28.46
C ARG A 1035 -21.30 45.46 -29.52
N GLY A 1036 -21.06 44.20 -29.14
CA GLY A 1036 -22.14 43.22 -28.88
C GLY A 1036 -22.37 42.32 -30.12
N VAL A 1037 -23.11 41.20 -30.14
CA VAL A 1037 -23.79 40.36 -29.14
C VAL A 1037 -23.71 38.90 -29.65
N SER A 1038 -23.73 37.87 -28.79
CA SER A 1038 -24.03 36.48 -29.19
C SER A 1038 -24.69 35.67 -28.04
N PRO A 1039 -25.48 34.61 -28.31
CA PRO A 1039 -26.66 34.30 -27.49
C PRO A 1039 -26.61 33.01 -26.63
N ARG A 1040 -27.69 32.83 -25.85
CA ARG A 1040 -28.13 31.64 -25.08
C ARG A 1040 -29.49 31.14 -25.64
N PRO A 1041 -30.11 30.04 -25.15
CA PRO A 1041 -29.65 28.66 -24.84
C PRO A 1041 -30.44 27.64 -25.74
N PRO A 1042 -30.76 26.35 -25.41
CA PRO A 1042 -31.56 25.90 -24.24
C PRO A 1042 -31.17 24.54 -23.57
N VAL A 1043 -31.98 24.18 -22.56
CA VAL A 1043 -31.87 23.17 -21.48
C VAL A 1043 -32.10 21.69 -21.88
N ARG A 1044 -31.41 20.73 -21.21
CA ARG A 1044 -31.91 19.47 -20.56
C ARG A 1044 -30.75 18.46 -20.32
N GLY A 1045 -30.67 17.65 -19.26
CA GLY A 1045 -31.40 17.65 -17.98
C GLY A 1045 -31.97 16.29 -17.54
N ILE A 1046 -31.23 15.50 -16.74
CA ILE A 1046 -31.76 14.41 -15.89
C ILE A 1046 -31.00 14.40 -14.54
N LEU A 1047 -31.74 14.38 -13.44
CA LEU A 1047 -31.30 14.10 -12.08
C LEU A 1047 -32.26 13.07 -11.48
N LYS A 1048 -31.78 12.15 -10.63
CA LYS A 1048 -32.64 11.41 -9.69
C LYS A 1048 -32.58 12.11 -8.34
N GLN A 1049 -33.73 12.20 -7.67
CA GLN A 1049 -33.90 12.97 -6.44
C GLN A 1049 -33.40 12.20 -5.21
N GLN A 1050 -32.89 12.94 -4.22
CA GLN A 1050 -32.94 12.55 -2.82
C GLN A 1050 -34.20 13.18 -2.20
N SER A 1051 -34.91 12.42 -1.36
CA SER A 1051 -36.10 12.87 -0.66
C SER A 1051 -35.75 13.38 0.75
N SER A 1052 -36.09 14.64 1.05
CA SER A 1052 -36.16 15.17 2.42
C SER A 1052 -37.60 15.09 2.96
N PRO A 1053 -37.82 14.92 4.27
CA PRO A 1053 -39.15 14.73 4.85
C PRO A 1053 -39.92 16.06 5.01
N GLN A 1054 -41.25 15.95 5.07
CA GLN A 1054 -42.16 16.95 5.63
C GLN A 1054 -43.10 16.29 6.66
N PRO A 1055 -43.66 17.05 7.61
CA PRO A 1055 -44.38 16.50 8.76
C PRO A 1055 -45.81 16.03 8.40
N CYS A 1056 -46.35 15.13 9.22
CA CYS A 1056 -47.78 14.85 9.27
C CYS A 1056 -48.34 15.32 10.61
N ASP A 1057 -49.28 16.26 10.56
CA ASP A 1057 -50.17 16.55 11.70
C ASP A 1057 -51.14 15.37 11.93
N GLN A 1058 -51.63 15.23 13.16
CA GLN A 1058 -52.72 14.31 13.52
C GLN A 1058 -54.00 15.09 13.92
N PRO A 1059 -55.19 14.51 13.76
CA PRO A 1059 -56.43 15.29 13.72
C PRO A 1059 -57.20 15.36 15.05
N ALA A 1060 -57.57 16.57 15.47
CA ALA A 1060 -58.83 16.94 16.14
C ALA A 1060 -58.89 18.47 16.33
#